data_AF-A0A2H8TDD8-F1
#
_entry.id   AF-A0A2H8TDD8-F1
#
_cell.length_a   1.000
_cell.length_b   1.000
_cell.length_c   1.000
_cell.angle_alpha   90.00
_cell.angle_beta   90.00
_cell.angle_gamma   90.00
#
_symmetry.space_group_name_H-M   'P 1'
#
loop_
_entity.id
_entity.type
_entity.pdbx_description
1 polymer ?
#
loop_
_entity_poly.entity_id
_entity_poly.type
_entity_poly.pdbx_seq_one_letter_code
_entity_poly.pdbx_strand_id
1 'polypeptide(L)'
;MFTCSICNETFIGIHQGSTFTTQCGHVFHHQCVMTWLERSQTCPHCRSPVSENKLVKLFLQFDPNAQVSWDRKTDEEINKLKEQLKALKEKESHHASSIYDLQLQLNLASTASKKSKEFIDKLQNEFENQIKKNCEIAANLKVINEEYNALETEKKQLKLKYLEQKTEVQSLQKNLYNLQSANSVIIDKLKSEIADLKSEKVNFQSRRDNVENTDIDQPCTSKMSIETENAILLQKTKTEYYGHDPCLIISAKQFLSGCVFLIIELHVEHESKMCNDITKSKLDIIAHGGLVEQLYSDRITHIICLTQKHHIVEQGIKDGKRCVTDFWLRDIITRKKMIPPWLAHHFPLPYSINNHLPCKNFKIAIVNFDLNEYYRIKTMIELVSGVITEEITNADIIVSMKLEGELVEKSIIDRVVNVQWINDVFFGKKIDLNKPGCLKYKQFDLCNPFIVNYDMVSHLMEAWKTPLFFYKRVYDLTSSPDHSTQFKKQKSISENSKSINLIDDEVNDNDVVITYIKTTPKSKPSVMFSGFSTGDKEILKMMLHLVGGTVASNLFQPTHLVMNKPKTSLEFFICLPTVRYVVNENWLRDSHTDLRFLDERAYLIQNLQDKHMGLCNVPAILDNYKRHQLFRRLSFFITPGITYPPVHRLEEIISSAGGIVEKTRRSLKSIQETPAFSYFIISCPEDHYLCNDLSDIHNVVYLPEFITCSLLAQKILTHKFTMDMTAQN
;
A
#
# COMPACT_ATOMS: atom_id res chain seq x y z
N MET A 1 66.40 -76.38 -68.34
CA MET A 1 65.98 -76.27 -69.76
C MET A 1 67.20 -75.85 -70.57
N PHE A 2 67.61 -76.65 -71.55
CA PHE A 2 68.70 -76.29 -72.46
C PHE A 2 68.13 -75.58 -73.69
N THR A 3 68.83 -74.60 -74.25
CA THR A 3 68.43 -73.86 -75.46
C THR A 3 69.54 -73.91 -76.51
N CYS A 4 69.18 -73.94 -77.79
CA CYS A 4 70.17 -73.83 -78.86
C CYS A 4 70.52 -72.36 -79.05
N SER A 5 71.77 -71.95 -78.80
CA SER A 5 72.15 -70.53 -78.89
C SER A 5 72.17 -69.92 -80.31
N ILE A 6 71.83 -70.72 -81.34
CA ILE A 6 71.73 -70.26 -82.73
C ILE A 6 70.30 -69.80 -83.04
N CYS A 7 69.29 -70.61 -82.66
CA CYS A 7 67.88 -70.27 -82.88
C CYS A 7 67.16 -69.78 -81.61
N ASN A 8 67.81 -69.85 -80.45
CA ASN A 8 67.27 -69.57 -79.11
C ASN A 8 66.05 -70.40 -78.71
N GLU A 9 65.74 -71.47 -79.44
CA GLU A 9 64.66 -72.39 -79.07
C GLU A 9 65.11 -73.36 -77.98
N THR A 10 64.20 -73.60 -77.03
CA THR A 10 64.38 -74.58 -75.96
C THR A 10 64.23 -75.98 -76.54
N PHE A 11 65.11 -76.90 -76.16
CA PHE A 11 64.96 -78.31 -76.50
C PHE A 11 63.75 -78.88 -75.73
N ILE A 12 62.57 -78.83 -76.33
CA ILE A 12 61.31 -79.38 -75.80
C ILE A 12 61.10 -80.78 -76.38
N GLY A 13 60.54 -81.70 -75.59
CA GLY A 13 60.47 -83.14 -75.83
C GLY A 13 60.22 -83.60 -77.29
N ILE A 14 60.91 -84.69 -77.66
CA ILE A 14 60.86 -85.46 -78.93
C ILE A 14 61.44 -84.77 -80.18
N HIS A 15 62.63 -84.18 -80.05
CA HIS A 15 63.56 -84.07 -81.18
C HIS A 15 64.80 -84.96 -80.98
N GLN A 16 64.58 -86.25 -80.72
CA GLN A 16 65.65 -87.26 -80.61
C GLN A 16 66.51 -87.40 -81.89
N GLY A 17 66.07 -86.80 -82.99
CA GLY A 17 66.76 -86.82 -84.28
C GLY A 17 67.80 -85.72 -84.49
N SER A 18 67.69 -84.59 -83.78
CA SER A 18 68.35 -83.34 -84.19
C SER A 18 69.22 -82.67 -83.13
N THR A 19 69.51 -83.28 -81.98
CA THR A 19 70.41 -82.67 -80.97
C THR A 19 71.84 -83.18 -81.10
N PHE A 20 72.79 -82.26 -81.32
CA PHE A 20 74.20 -82.56 -81.52
C PHE A 20 75.07 -81.73 -80.58
N THR A 21 76.21 -82.30 -80.18
CA THR A 21 77.24 -81.57 -79.44
C THR A 21 78.56 -81.53 -80.21
N THR A 22 79.30 -80.47 -79.99
CA THR A 22 80.66 -80.30 -80.51
C THR A 22 81.68 -80.85 -79.51
N GLN A 23 82.94 -80.96 -79.90
CA GLN A 23 84.00 -81.48 -79.00
C GLN A 23 84.23 -80.62 -77.75
N CYS A 24 83.81 -79.35 -77.78
CA CYS A 24 83.86 -78.46 -76.61
C CYS A 24 82.65 -78.62 -75.67
N GLY A 25 81.71 -79.54 -75.97
CA GLY A 25 80.57 -79.87 -75.12
C GLY A 25 79.30 -79.02 -75.33
N HIS A 26 79.36 -77.95 -76.12
CA HIS A 26 78.19 -77.13 -76.41
C HIS A 26 77.22 -77.82 -77.38
N VAL A 27 75.92 -77.70 -77.08
CA VAL A 27 74.81 -78.45 -77.70
C VAL A 27 73.97 -77.54 -78.61
N PHE A 28 73.64 -78.04 -79.81
CA PHE A 28 72.89 -77.32 -80.84
C PHE A 28 71.94 -78.26 -81.59
N HIS A 29 70.97 -77.69 -82.32
CA HIS A 29 70.26 -78.45 -83.33
C HIS A 29 71.19 -78.80 -84.50
N HIS A 30 71.04 -79.99 -85.09
CA HIS A 30 71.82 -80.49 -86.22
C HIS A 30 71.85 -79.48 -87.36
N GLN A 31 70.67 -79.04 -87.79
CA GLN A 31 70.56 -78.08 -88.89
C GLN A 31 71.23 -76.76 -88.54
N CYS A 32 71.11 -76.31 -87.30
CA CYS A 32 71.71 -75.04 -86.86
C CYS A 32 73.24 -75.11 -86.85
N VAL A 33 73.83 -76.18 -86.29
CA VAL A 33 75.30 -76.31 -86.25
C VAL A 33 75.90 -76.60 -87.61
N MET A 34 75.23 -77.40 -88.46
CA MET A 34 75.70 -77.68 -89.82
C MET A 34 75.73 -76.41 -90.68
N THR A 35 74.64 -75.62 -90.66
CA THR A 35 74.58 -74.33 -91.36
C THR A 35 75.67 -73.35 -90.88
N TRP A 36 76.07 -73.44 -89.60
CA TRP A 36 77.16 -72.64 -89.07
C TRP A 36 78.54 -73.12 -89.54
N LEU A 37 78.78 -74.43 -89.55
CA LEU A 37 80.07 -75.01 -89.96
C LEU A 37 80.39 -74.82 -91.45
N GLU A 38 79.37 -74.67 -92.30
CA GLU A 38 79.54 -74.24 -93.70
C GLU A 38 80.21 -72.85 -93.81
N ARG A 39 80.02 -71.98 -92.80
CA ARG A 39 80.54 -70.61 -92.79
C ARG A 39 81.81 -70.45 -91.96
N SER A 40 81.92 -71.20 -90.85
CA SER A 40 83.08 -71.17 -89.97
C SER A 40 83.24 -72.50 -89.25
N GLN A 41 84.41 -73.13 -89.39
CA GLN A 41 84.76 -74.40 -88.72
C GLN A 41 85.11 -74.17 -87.23
N THR A 42 84.27 -73.43 -86.51
CA THR A 42 84.39 -73.12 -85.09
C THR A 42 83.05 -73.27 -84.37
N CYS A 43 83.07 -73.55 -83.07
CA CYS A 43 81.87 -73.65 -82.26
C CYS A 43 81.15 -72.27 -82.21
N PRO A 44 79.84 -72.20 -82.50
CA PRO A 44 79.09 -70.95 -82.46
C PRO A 44 79.10 -70.26 -81.09
N HIS A 45 79.26 -71.03 -80.01
CA HIS A 45 79.22 -70.51 -78.65
C HIS A 45 80.60 -70.06 -78.13
N CYS A 46 81.62 -70.92 -78.24
CA CYS A 46 82.95 -70.65 -77.66
C CYS A 46 84.07 -70.46 -78.69
N ARG A 47 83.76 -70.57 -79.99
CA ARG A 47 84.68 -70.41 -81.13
C ARG A 47 85.88 -71.37 -81.17
N SER A 48 85.91 -72.42 -80.34
CA SER A 48 86.88 -73.51 -80.46
C SER A 48 86.78 -74.19 -81.82
N PRO A 49 87.88 -74.66 -82.44
CA PRO A 49 87.83 -75.28 -83.76
C PRO A 49 86.99 -76.56 -83.74
N VAL A 50 86.09 -76.71 -84.71
CA VAL A 50 85.16 -77.83 -84.83
C VAL A 50 85.17 -78.30 -86.29
N SER A 51 85.37 -79.60 -86.49
CA SER A 51 85.26 -80.27 -87.79
C SER A 51 83.95 -81.06 -87.88
N GLU A 52 83.28 -81.00 -89.03
CA GLU A 52 81.99 -81.65 -89.32
C GLU A 52 81.96 -83.15 -88.94
N ASN A 53 83.02 -83.90 -89.28
CA ASN A 53 83.14 -85.33 -89.00
C ASN A 53 83.30 -85.70 -87.51
N LYS A 54 83.37 -84.72 -86.61
CA LYS A 54 83.56 -84.92 -85.17
C LYS A 54 82.39 -84.42 -84.33
N LEU A 55 81.24 -84.14 -84.95
CA LEU A 55 79.99 -83.87 -84.22
C LEU A 55 79.43 -85.16 -83.64
N VAL A 56 79.01 -85.10 -82.37
CA VAL A 56 78.43 -86.24 -81.66
C VAL A 56 76.93 -86.02 -81.50
N LYS A 57 76.12 -86.94 -82.03
CA LYS A 57 74.67 -86.93 -81.82
C LYS A 57 74.35 -87.36 -80.39
N LEU A 58 73.55 -86.58 -79.68
CA LEU A 58 73.14 -86.86 -78.30
C LEU A 58 71.77 -87.53 -78.27
N PHE A 59 71.69 -88.71 -77.66
CA PHE A 59 70.42 -89.39 -77.35
C PHE A 59 70.09 -89.17 -75.88
N LEU A 60 69.21 -88.22 -75.61
CA LEU A 60 68.75 -87.93 -74.25
C LEU A 60 67.62 -88.90 -73.89
N GLN A 61 67.89 -89.86 -72.99
CA GLN A 61 66.87 -90.74 -72.43
C GLN A 61 66.06 -89.96 -71.37
N PHE A 62 64.74 -89.93 -71.51
CA PHE A 62 63.84 -89.26 -70.56
C PHE A 62 63.29 -90.28 -69.57
N ASP A 63 63.23 -89.93 -68.28
CA ASP A 63 62.50 -90.69 -67.26
C ASP A 63 60.99 -90.37 -67.40
N PRO A 64 60.13 -91.35 -67.73
CA PRO A 64 58.69 -91.14 -67.86
C PRO A 64 58.00 -90.74 -66.54
N ASN A 65 58.65 -90.93 -65.39
CA ASN A 65 58.07 -90.65 -64.07
C ASN A 65 58.37 -89.25 -63.53
N ALA A 66 59.09 -88.40 -64.25
CA ALA A 66 59.28 -87.00 -63.89
C ALA A 66 58.03 -86.16 -64.26
N GLN A 67 56.91 -86.44 -63.61
CA GLN A 67 55.67 -85.68 -63.77
C GLN A 67 55.77 -84.38 -62.95
N VAL A 68 56.16 -83.28 -63.58
CA VAL A 68 55.92 -81.95 -63.01
C VAL A 68 54.42 -81.68 -63.14
N SER A 69 53.67 -81.76 -62.02
CA SER A 69 52.24 -81.40 -62.02
C SER A 69 52.11 -79.90 -62.26
N TRP A 70 51.39 -79.54 -63.31
CA TRP A 70 50.81 -78.22 -63.46
C TRP A 70 49.37 -78.37 -62.97
N ASP A 71 49.09 -77.99 -61.74
CA ASP A 71 47.73 -78.04 -61.17
C ASP A 71 46.81 -77.11 -61.99
N ARG A 72 46.14 -77.68 -63.00
CA ARG A 72 44.98 -77.07 -63.64
C ARG A 72 43.83 -77.18 -62.63
N LYS A 73 43.45 -76.05 -62.03
CA LYS A 73 42.23 -75.95 -61.20
C LYS A 73 41.06 -76.58 -61.94
N THR A 74 40.28 -77.40 -61.24
CA THR A 74 39.15 -78.11 -61.82
C THR A 74 38.02 -77.14 -62.16
N ASP A 75 37.20 -77.46 -63.17
CA ASP A 75 36.06 -76.60 -63.57
C ASP A 75 35.05 -76.40 -62.42
N GLU A 76 34.97 -77.34 -61.48
CA GLU A 76 34.17 -77.23 -60.25
C GLU A 76 34.68 -76.13 -59.30
N GLU A 77 36.00 -76.02 -59.12
CA GLU A 77 36.59 -74.95 -58.31
C GLU A 77 36.36 -73.59 -58.95
N ILE A 78 36.44 -73.50 -60.28
CA ILE A 78 36.17 -72.29 -61.04
C ILE A 78 34.69 -71.89 -60.90
N ASN A 79 33.76 -72.84 -61.01
CA ASN A 79 32.34 -72.57 -60.86
C ASN A 79 31.96 -72.16 -59.43
N LYS A 80 32.55 -72.80 -58.42
CA LYS A 80 32.38 -72.43 -57.00
C LYS A 80 32.87 -71.00 -56.73
N LEU A 81 34.01 -70.62 -57.30
CA LEU A 81 34.53 -69.25 -57.21
C LEU A 81 33.63 -68.25 -57.94
N LYS A 82 33.04 -68.61 -59.10
CA LYS A 82 32.09 -67.76 -59.83
C LYS A 82 30.80 -67.53 -59.05
N GLU A 83 30.26 -68.56 -58.38
CA GLU A 83 29.09 -68.41 -57.50
C GLU A 83 29.38 -67.51 -56.31
N GLN A 84 30.55 -67.66 -55.66
CA GLN A 84 30.99 -66.76 -54.60
C GLN A 84 31.13 -65.31 -55.10
N LEU A 85 31.65 -65.12 -56.32
CA LEU A 85 31.76 -63.81 -56.96
C LEU A 85 30.38 -63.18 -57.22
N LYS A 86 29.38 -63.97 -57.61
CA LYS A 86 28.02 -63.50 -57.83
C LYS A 86 27.36 -63.07 -56.51
N ALA A 87 27.47 -63.89 -55.47
CA ALA A 87 26.95 -63.57 -54.14
C ALA A 87 27.63 -62.32 -53.54
N LEU A 88 28.92 -62.12 -53.80
CA LEU A 88 29.63 -60.91 -53.38
C LEU A 88 29.16 -59.66 -54.14
N LYS A 89 28.90 -59.75 -55.45
CA LYS A 89 28.36 -58.63 -56.24
C LYS A 89 26.96 -58.20 -55.80
N GLU A 90 26.10 -59.16 -55.45
CA GLU A 90 24.76 -58.86 -54.92
C GLU A 90 24.86 -58.15 -53.56
N LYS A 91 25.77 -58.59 -52.68
CA LYS A 91 26.07 -57.89 -51.41
C LYS A 91 26.70 -56.53 -51.62
N GLU A 92 27.59 -56.36 -52.59
CA GLU A 92 28.21 -55.09 -52.94
C GLU A 92 27.17 -54.06 -53.40
N SER A 93 26.20 -54.47 -54.21
CA SER A 93 25.07 -53.61 -54.60
C SER A 93 24.21 -53.19 -53.40
N HIS A 94 23.93 -54.12 -52.47
CA HIS A 94 23.16 -53.81 -51.27
C HIS A 94 23.94 -52.86 -50.33
N HIS A 95 25.22 -53.14 -50.11
CA HIS A 95 26.09 -52.29 -49.31
C HIS A 95 26.23 -50.89 -49.92
N ALA A 96 26.32 -50.75 -51.25
CA ALA A 96 26.36 -49.45 -51.92
C ALA A 96 25.11 -48.61 -51.62
N SER A 97 23.92 -49.23 -51.63
CA SER A 97 22.67 -48.54 -51.27
C SER A 97 22.64 -48.14 -49.79
N SER A 98 23.03 -49.03 -48.87
CA SER A 98 23.09 -48.70 -47.44
C SER A 98 24.12 -47.61 -47.12
N ILE A 99 25.25 -47.59 -47.81
CA ILE A 99 26.28 -46.55 -47.65
C ILE A 99 25.72 -45.19 -48.07
N TYR A 100 24.99 -45.13 -49.19
CA TYR A 100 24.37 -43.90 -49.66
C TYR A 100 23.34 -43.35 -48.65
N ASP A 101 22.46 -44.22 -48.13
CA ASP A 101 21.47 -43.82 -47.13
C ASP A 101 22.12 -43.33 -45.82
N LEU A 102 23.17 -44.02 -45.35
CA LEU A 102 23.92 -43.61 -44.17
C LEU A 102 24.63 -42.27 -44.37
N GLN A 103 25.18 -42.01 -45.56
CA GLN A 103 25.79 -40.73 -45.90
C GLN A 103 24.77 -39.59 -45.90
N LEU A 104 23.56 -39.85 -46.40
CA LEU A 104 22.46 -38.88 -46.38
C LEU A 104 22.04 -38.55 -44.94
N GLN A 105 21.86 -39.58 -44.10
CA GLN A 105 21.54 -39.39 -42.69
C GLN A 105 22.64 -38.64 -41.93
N LEU A 106 23.91 -38.95 -42.20
CA LEU A 106 25.06 -38.25 -41.61
C LEU A 106 25.06 -36.76 -41.97
N ASN A 107 24.76 -36.42 -43.22
CA ASN A 107 24.69 -35.03 -43.67
C ASN A 107 23.50 -34.27 -43.06
N LEU A 108 22.35 -34.92 -42.91
CA LEU A 108 21.20 -34.32 -42.22
C LEU A 108 21.50 -34.11 -40.73
N ALA A 109 22.13 -35.08 -40.07
CA ALA A 109 22.52 -34.99 -38.66
C ALA A 109 23.61 -33.91 -38.44
N SER A 110 24.59 -33.81 -39.33
CA SER A 110 25.67 -32.82 -39.22
C SER A 110 25.16 -31.39 -39.42
N THR A 111 24.23 -31.18 -40.36
CA THR A 111 23.59 -29.88 -40.57
C THR A 111 22.68 -29.48 -39.40
N ALA A 112 21.92 -30.42 -38.84
CA ALA A 112 21.12 -30.18 -37.63
C ALA A 112 22.01 -29.85 -36.42
N SER A 113 23.10 -30.59 -36.23
CA SER A 113 24.09 -30.34 -35.16
C SER A 113 24.73 -28.96 -35.28
N LYS A 114 25.08 -28.54 -36.50
CA LYS A 114 25.63 -27.20 -36.76
C LYS A 114 24.65 -26.08 -36.41
N LYS A 115 23.37 -26.21 -36.80
CA LYS A 115 22.32 -25.25 -36.44
C LYS A 115 22.09 -25.17 -34.93
N SER A 116 22.11 -26.32 -34.25
CA SER A 116 21.97 -26.38 -32.80
C SER A 116 23.14 -25.68 -32.11
N LYS A 117 24.38 -25.90 -32.57
CA LYS A 117 25.56 -25.21 -32.05
C LYS A 117 25.50 -23.69 -32.23
N GLU A 118 25.11 -23.20 -33.40
CA GLU A 118 24.93 -21.77 -33.66
C GLU A 118 23.87 -21.13 -32.74
N PHE A 119 22.83 -21.89 -32.37
CA PHE A 119 21.82 -21.43 -31.42
C PHE A 119 22.34 -21.38 -29.97
N ILE A 120 23.12 -22.39 -29.57
CA ILE A 120 23.79 -22.42 -28.26
C ILE A 120 24.77 -21.25 -28.13
N ASP A 121 25.58 -20.99 -29.15
CA ASP A 121 26.55 -19.87 -29.15
C ASP A 121 25.84 -18.51 -29.02
N LYS A 122 24.66 -18.35 -29.66
CA LYS A 122 23.83 -17.15 -29.49
C LYS A 122 23.29 -17.01 -28.06
N LEU A 123 22.81 -18.10 -27.47
CA LEU A 123 22.30 -18.09 -26.10
C LEU A 123 23.42 -17.80 -25.08
N GLN A 124 24.62 -18.34 -25.29
CA GLN A 124 25.78 -18.05 -24.44
C GLN A 124 26.16 -16.56 -24.50
N ASN A 125 26.22 -15.97 -25.69
CA ASN A 125 26.49 -14.53 -25.84
C ASN A 125 25.44 -13.65 -25.17
N GLU A 126 24.15 -14.00 -25.27
CA GLU A 126 23.09 -13.26 -24.56
C GLU A 126 23.26 -13.39 -23.04
N PHE A 127 23.57 -14.58 -22.54
CA PHE A 127 23.79 -14.81 -21.12
C PHE A 127 25.00 -14.04 -20.57
N GLU A 128 26.12 -14.00 -21.30
CA GLU A 128 27.29 -13.19 -20.94
C GLU A 128 26.96 -11.68 -20.90
N ASN A 129 26.19 -11.19 -21.87
CA ASN A 129 25.71 -9.82 -21.86
C ASN A 129 24.83 -9.49 -20.64
N GLN A 130 23.96 -10.42 -20.24
CA GLN A 130 23.13 -10.26 -19.04
C GLN A 130 23.97 -10.27 -17.75
N ILE A 131 24.97 -11.15 -17.65
CA ILE A 131 25.91 -11.14 -16.52
C ILE A 131 26.60 -9.78 -16.41
N LYS A 132 27.09 -9.24 -17.53
CA LYS A 132 27.78 -7.95 -17.53
C LYS A 132 26.88 -6.81 -17.03
N LYS A 133 25.64 -6.74 -17.51
CA LYS A 133 24.63 -5.77 -17.03
C LYS A 133 24.35 -5.93 -15.53
N ASN A 134 24.22 -7.17 -15.06
CA ASN A 134 23.96 -7.45 -13.64
C ASN A 134 25.16 -7.06 -12.74
N CYS A 135 26.40 -7.25 -13.22
CA CYS A 135 27.59 -6.77 -12.52
C CYS A 135 27.63 -5.23 -12.42
N GLU A 136 27.25 -4.51 -13.47
CA GLU A 136 27.15 -3.04 -13.46
C GLU A 136 26.07 -2.56 -12.47
N ILE A 137 24.90 -3.21 -12.45
CA ILE A 137 23.84 -2.92 -11.48
C ILE A 137 24.32 -3.16 -10.05
N ALA A 138 25.01 -4.27 -9.79
CA ALA A 138 25.55 -4.60 -8.47
C ALA A 138 26.59 -3.56 -8.00
N ALA A 139 27.44 -3.07 -8.91
CA ALA A 139 28.39 -2.00 -8.59
C ALA A 139 27.66 -0.69 -8.21
N ASN A 140 26.63 -0.30 -8.97
CA ASN A 140 25.83 0.88 -8.67
C ASN A 140 25.09 0.76 -7.33
N LEU A 141 24.53 -0.42 -7.02
CA LEU A 141 23.88 -0.68 -5.73
C LEU A 141 24.85 -0.53 -4.55
N LYS A 142 26.12 -0.91 -4.73
CA LYS A 142 27.14 -0.74 -3.69
C LYS A 142 27.42 0.74 -3.40
N VAL A 143 27.56 1.55 -4.45
CA VAL A 143 27.77 3.01 -4.32
C VAL A 143 26.56 3.67 -3.62
N ILE A 144 25.34 3.36 -4.06
CA ILE A 144 24.11 3.89 -3.45
C ILE A 144 24.02 3.51 -1.97
N ASN A 145 24.40 2.29 -1.61
CA ASN A 145 24.38 1.83 -0.22
C ASN A 145 25.43 2.57 0.64
N GLU A 146 26.61 2.87 0.09
CA GLU A 146 27.63 3.68 0.76
C GLU A 146 27.14 5.12 0.98
N GLU A 147 26.51 5.75 -0.03
CA GLU A 147 25.89 7.08 0.08
C GLU A 147 24.76 7.11 1.12
N TYR A 148 23.89 6.09 1.12
CA TYR A 148 22.81 5.97 2.10
C TYR A 148 23.35 5.88 3.54
N ASN A 149 24.40 5.08 3.76
CA ASN A 149 25.02 4.97 5.07
C ASN A 149 25.66 6.29 5.51
N ALA A 150 26.31 7.03 4.59
CA ALA A 150 26.84 8.35 4.89
C ALA A 150 25.72 9.32 5.32
N LEU A 151 24.61 9.39 4.59
CA LEU A 151 23.44 10.20 4.94
C LEU A 151 22.85 9.83 6.30
N GLU A 152 22.77 8.54 6.65
CA GLU A 152 22.24 8.11 7.94
C GLU A 152 23.16 8.51 9.10
N THR A 153 24.49 8.58 8.88
CA THR A 153 25.43 9.11 9.88
C THR A 153 25.28 10.62 10.07
N GLU A 154 25.11 11.39 9.00
CA GLU A 154 24.88 12.84 9.06
C GLU A 154 23.58 13.17 9.81
N LYS A 155 22.51 12.44 9.53
CA LYS A 155 21.22 12.53 10.24
C LYS A 155 21.37 12.27 11.74
N LYS A 156 22.19 11.28 12.15
CA LYS A 156 22.47 11.02 13.58
C LYS A 156 23.21 12.19 14.22
N GLN A 157 24.19 12.79 13.54
CA GLN A 157 24.91 13.97 14.03
C GLN A 157 23.99 15.19 14.19
N LEU A 158 23.14 15.47 13.19
CA LEU A 158 22.16 16.55 13.26
C LEU A 158 21.17 16.37 14.41
N LYS A 159 20.75 15.13 14.67
CA LYS A 159 19.85 14.81 15.77
C LYS A 159 20.49 15.05 17.15
N LEU A 160 21.78 14.75 17.30
CA LEU A 160 22.53 15.04 18.52
C LEU A 160 22.66 16.56 18.74
N LYS A 161 23.04 17.32 17.70
CA LYS A 161 23.11 18.79 17.77
C LYS A 161 21.77 19.42 18.15
N TYR A 162 20.68 18.93 17.58
CA TYR A 162 19.34 19.39 17.94
C TYR A 162 19.00 19.11 19.41
N LEU A 163 19.42 17.96 19.94
CA LEU A 163 19.16 17.61 21.34
C LEU A 163 19.96 18.52 22.29
N GLU A 164 21.22 18.83 21.97
CA GLU A 164 22.04 19.79 22.71
C GLU A 164 21.43 21.20 22.71
N GLN A 165 21.00 21.70 21.55
CA GLN A 165 20.32 22.99 21.47
C GLN A 165 19.01 23.00 22.27
N LYS A 166 18.27 21.89 22.26
CA LYS A 166 17.02 21.77 23.01
C LYS A 166 17.26 21.84 24.52
N THR A 167 18.31 21.20 25.05
CA THR A 167 18.63 21.27 26.48
C THR A 167 19.09 22.67 26.88
N GLU A 168 19.83 23.36 26.01
CA GLU A 168 20.23 24.76 26.21
C GLU A 168 19.01 25.70 26.27
N VAL A 169 18.05 25.55 25.36
CA VAL A 169 16.80 26.32 25.38
C VAL A 169 16.01 26.07 26.67
N GLN A 170 15.94 24.82 27.15
CA GLN A 170 15.27 24.49 28.41
C GLN A 170 15.95 25.13 29.62
N SER A 171 17.28 25.16 29.65
CA SER A 171 18.07 25.87 30.66
C SER A 171 17.75 27.37 30.67
N LEU A 172 17.77 28.00 29.49
CA LEU A 172 17.47 29.43 29.36
C LEU A 172 16.04 29.77 29.76
N GLN A 173 15.05 28.93 29.41
CA GLN A 173 13.67 29.10 29.84
C GLN A 173 13.51 29.02 31.36
N LYS A 174 14.22 28.09 32.01
CA LYS A 174 14.23 28.00 33.48
C LYS A 174 14.81 29.26 34.12
N ASN A 175 15.91 29.78 33.59
CA ASN A 175 16.52 31.01 34.09
C ASN A 175 15.59 32.22 33.90
N LEU A 176 14.93 32.32 32.75
CA LEU A 176 13.97 33.38 32.47
C LEU A 176 12.77 33.35 33.44
N TYR A 177 12.23 32.16 33.71
CA TYR A 177 11.15 31.99 34.70
C TYR A 177 11.57 32.42 36.11
N ASN A 178 12.78 32.04 36.54
CA ASN A 178 13.30 32.42 37.85
C ASN A 178 13.43 33.95 37.99
N LEU A 179 13.94 34.62 36.95
CA LEU A 179 14.03 36.09 36.92
C LEU A 179 12.65 36.76 36.93
N GLN A 180 11.69 36.24 36.17
CA GLN A 180 10.32 36.75 36.17
C GLN A 180 9.65 36.60 37.53
N SER A 181 9.85 35.47 38.21
CA SER A 181 9.34 35.22 39.56
C SER A 181 9.93 36.22 40.57
N ALA A 182 11.25 36.42 40.54
CA ALA A 182 11.92 37.39 41.40
C ALA A 182 11.39 38.82 41.19
N ASN A 183 11.19 39.22 39.93
CA ASN A 183 10.59 40.52 39.61
C ASN A 183 9.15 40.65 40.10
N SER A 184 8.34 39.59 40.00
CA SER A 184 6.96 39.59 40.50
C SER A 184 6.90 39.87 42.00
N VAL A 185 7.77 39.21 42.78
CA VAL A 185 7.84 39.42 44.24
C VAL A 185 8.17 40.87 44.59
N ILE A 186 9.10 41.48 43.86
CA ILE A 186 9.46 42.89 44.06
C ILE A 186 8.29 43.81 43.69
N ILE A 187 7.64 43.56 42.55
CA ILE A 187 6.48 44.34 42.09
C ILE A 187 5.33 44.26 43.10
N ASP A 188 5.03 43.07 43.62
CA ASP A 188 3.94 42.89 44.58
C ASP A 188 4.26 43.57 45.92
N LYS A 189 5.53 43.54 46.36
CA LYS A 189 5.99 44.30 47.54
C LYS A 189 5.80 45.81 47.35
N LEU A 190 6.22 46.35 46.20
CA LEU A 190 6.05 47.78 45.89
C LEU A 190 4.57 48.16 45.78
N LYS A 191 3.73 47.31 45.21
CA LYS A 191 2.27 47.53 45.15
C LYS A 191 1.63 47.57 46.53
N SER A 192 2.05 46.67 47.44
CA SER A 192 1.60 46.69 48.84
C SER A 192 1.98 48.01 49.51
N GLU A 193 3.24 48.42 49.37
CA GLU A 193 3.74 49.67 49.97
C GLU A 193 3.03 50.91 49.42
N ILE A 194 2.72 50.94 48.11
CA ILE A 194 1.90 51.98 47.50
C ILE A 194 0.46 51.98 48.07
N ALA A 195 -0.12 50.80 48.32
CA ALA A 195 -1.46 50.69 48.89
C ALA A 195 -1.48 51.21 50.33
N ASP A 196 -0.47 50.85 51.13
CA ASP A 196 -0.32 51.32 52.51
C ASP A 196 -0.18 52.84 52.56
N LEU A 197 0.72 53.42 51.75
CA LEU A 197 0.89 54.88 51.64
C LEU A 197 -0.38 55.62 51.16
N LYS A 198 -1.17 55.00 50.27
CA LYS A 198 -2.46 55.56 49.85
C LYS A 198 -3.49 55.55 50.98
N SER A 199 -3.54 54.46 51.75
CA SER A 199 -4.44 54.35 52.89
C SER A 199 -4.08 55.37 53.99
N GLU A 200 -2.79 55.58 54.23
CA GLU A 200 -2.28 56.56 55.17
C GLU A 200 -2.62 57.98 54.72
N LYS A 201 -2.47 58.28 53.42
CA LYS A 201 -2.89 59.57 52.83
C LYS A 201 -4.38 59.85 53.03
N VAL A 202 -5.25 58.85 52.82
CA VAL A 202 -6.70 59.00 53.03
C VAL A 202 -7.01 59.24 54.51
N ASN A 203 -6.29 58.59 55.42
CA ASN A 203 -6.45 58.76 56.87
C ASN A 203 -5.98 60.15 57.35
N PHE A 204 -4.94 60.71 56.72
CA PHE A 204 -4.53 62.10 56.95
C PHE A 204 -5.52 63.12 56.38
N GLN A 205 -6.19 62.81 55.26
CA GLN A 205 -7.24 63.65 54.69
C GLN A 205 -8.51 63.65 55.56
N SER A 206 -8.96 62.49 56.03
CA SER A 206 -10.14 62.38 56.92
C SER A 206 -9.91 63.01 58.29
N ARG A 207 -8.68 63.01 58.81
CA ARG A 207 -8.32 63.76 60.03
C ARG A 207 -8.32 65.27 59.84
N ARG A 208 -8.21 65.76 58.60
CA ARG A 208 -8.29 67.20 58.29
C ARG A 208 -9.75 67.68 58.23
N ASP A 209 -10.64 66.82 57.75
CA ASP A 209 -12.08 67.11 57.66
C ASP A 209 -12.81 66.97 59.01
N ASN A 210 -12.24 66.23 59.98
CA ASN A 210 -12.80 66.04 61.32
C ASN A 210 -12.37 67.10 62.36
N VAL A 211 -11.64 68.15 61.97
CA VAL A 211 -11.26 69.26 62.88
C VAL A 211 -12.27 70.42 62.85
N GLU A 212 -13.28 70.39 61.97
CA GLU A 212 -14.30 71.46 61.89
C GLU A 212 -15.61 71.21 62.66
N ASN A 213 -15.75 70.15 63.45
CA ASN A 213 -16.93 69.99 64.33
C ASN A 213 -16.58 69.35 65.69
N THR A 214 -16.39 70.20 66.71
CA THR A 214 -16.30 69.83 68.14
C THR A 214 -17.65 69.98 68.84
N ASP A 215 -18.05 69.02 69.69
CA ASP A 215 -18.29 69.21 71.15
C ASP A 215 -18.83 67.92 71.81
N ILE A 216 -18.08 67.33 72.76
CA ILE A 216 -18.30 67.28 74.24
C ILE A 216 -19.48 66.40 74.70
N ASP A 217 -19.23 65.18 75.23
CA ASP A 217 -19.34 64.89 76.69
C ASP A 217 -18.95 63.44 77.11
N GLN A 218 -18.67 63.31 78.41
CA GLN A 218 -17.94 62.28 79.19
C GLN A 218 -18.61 60.87 79.41
N PRO A 219 -17.91 59.89 80.04
CA PRO A 219 -17.97 58.46 79.71
C PRO A 219 -18.74 57.57 80.71
N CYS A 220 -19.07 56.34 80.30
CA CYS A 220 -19.27 55.24 81.24
C CYS A 220 -18.88 53.85 80.68
N THR A 221 -17.86 53.28 81.34
CA THR A 221 -17.56 51.88 81.64
C THR A 221 -18.32 50.74 80.93
N SER A 222 -17.58 49.84 80.27
CA SER A 222 -17.23 48.50 80.78
C SER A 222 -17.22 47.38 79.71
N LYS A 223 -16.23 46.48 79.91
CA LYS A 223 -16.09 45.10 79.44
C LYS A 223 -15.31 44.81 78.15
N MET A 224 -14.06 44.43 78.41
CA MET A 224 -13.22 43.49 77.67
C MET A 224 -14.00 42.35 76.99
N SER A 225 -13.65 42.06 75.75
CA SER A 225 -13.49 40.69 75.21
C SER A 225 -12.60 40.76 73.98
N ILE A 226 -11.49 40.04 74.05
CA ILE A 226 -10.50 39.81 72.99
C ILE A 226 -11.09 38.76 72.04
N GLU A 227 -11.25 39.11 70.76
CA GLU A 227 -11.42 38.14 69.67
C GLU A 227 -10.21 38.24 68.72
N THR A 228 -9.38 37.21 68.75
CA THR A 228 -8.27 36.87 67.83
C THR A 228 -8.19 35.34 67.92
N GLU A 229 -8.29 34.50 66.89
CA GLU A 229 -8.28 34.64 65.43
C GLU A 229 -9.18 33.52 64.88
N ASN A 230 -10.11 33.84 63.98
CA ASN A 230 -10.71 32.83 63.10
C ASN A 230 -10.05 32.95 61.73
N ALA A 231 -9.33 31.88 61.37
CA ALA A 231 -8.81 31.64 60.04
C ALA A 231 -9.93 31.77 58.99
N ILE A 232 -9.81 32.74 58.09
CA ILE A 232 -10.67 32.81 56.91
C ILE A 232 -10.19 31.75 55.91
N LEU A 233 -10.98 30.68 55.87
CA LEU A 233 -10.96 29.59 54.91
C LEU A 233 -11.03 30.14 53.47
N LEU A 234 -9.94 30.01 52.70
CA LEU A 234 -9.99 30.12 51.24
C LEU A 234 -10.90 29.02 50.68
N GLN A 235 -12.13 29.36 50.29
CA GLN A 235 -12.97 28.45 49.52
C GLN A 235 -12.34 28.21 48.13
N LYS A 236 -11.66 27.07 47.99
CA LYS A 236 -11.30 26.48 46.69
C LYS A 236 -12.58 25.92 46.07
N THR A 237 -13.18 26.60 45.10
CA THR A 237 -14.30 26.03 44.35
C THR A 237 -13.81 24.89 43.48
N LYS A 238 -14.29 23.67 43.77
CA LYS A 238 -13.97 22.41 43.09
C LYS A 238 -14.85 22.32 41.83
N THR A 239 -14.26 22.35 40.64
CA THR A 239 -14.99 22.12 39.37
C THR A 239 -14.85 20.66 38.95
N GLU A 240 -15.98 19.99 38.72
CA GLU A 240 -16.08 18.62 38.23
C GLU A 240 -15.92 18.59 36.71
N TYR A 241 -15.10 17.67 36.19
CA TYR A 241 -14.92 17.51 34.74
C TYR A 241 -14.56 16.08 34.36
N TYR A 242 -15.23 15.54 33.35
CA TYR A 242 -15.05 14.13 32.95
C TYR A 242 -13.85 13.89 32.01
N GLY A 243 -13.29 14.94 31.41
CA GLY A 243 -12.22 14.81 30.41
C GLY A 243 -12.71 14.64 28.97
N HIS A 244 -13.94 14.19 28.79
CA HIS A 244 -14.58 13.90 27.52
C HIS A 244 -15.92 14.67 27.35
N ASP A 245 -16.16 15.65 28.22
CA ASP A 245 -17.34 16.51 28.17
C ASP A 245 -17.26 17.43 26.92
N PRO A 246 -18.24 17.40 26.01
CA PRO A 246 -18.26 18.24 24.81
C PRO A 246 -18.18 19.74 25.09
N CYS A 247 -18.53 20.18 26.30
CA CYS A 247 -18.68 21.59 26.64
C CYS A 247 -17.45 22.23 27.32
N LEU A 248 -16.42 21.45 27.68
CA LEU A 248 -15.22 21.97 28.32
C LEU A 248 -14.06 22.11 27.31
N ILE A 249 -13.60 23.34 27.10
CA ILE A 249 -12.46 23.64 26.24
C ILE A 249 -11.18 23.62 27.10
N ILE A 250 -10.52 22.47 27.18
CA ILE A 250 -9.14 22.39 27.69
C ILE A 250 -8.18 22.57 26.52
N SER A 251 -7.13 23.38 26.70
CA SER A 251 -6.07 23.55 25.70
C SER A 251 -5.48 22.21 25.28
N ALA A 252 -5.29 22.00 23.97
CA ALA A 252 -4.67 20.79 23.40
C ALA A 252 -3.24 20.53 23.93
N LYS A 253 -2.58 21.54 24.51
CA LYS A 253 -1.27 21.41 25.18
C LYS A 253 -1.36 20.89 26.63
N GLN A 254 -2.56 20.84 27.20
CA GLN A 254 -2.80 20.55 28.62
C GLN A 254 -3.95 19.54 28.82
N PHE A 255 -4.27 18.72 27.82
CA PHE A 255 -5.44 17.84 27.83
C PHE A 255 -5.37 16.73 28.89
N LEU A 256 -4.20 16.49 29.51
CA LEU A 256 -4.03 15.59 30.65
C LEU A 256 -4.05 16.33 32.01
N SER A 257 -4.43 17.62 32.03
CA SER A 257 -4.51 18.39 33.28
C SER A 257 -5.49 17.79 34.26
N GLY A 258 -5.03 17.60 35.51
CA GLY A 258 -5.78 16.90 36.55
C GLY A 258 -5.62 15.37 36.51
N CYS A 259 -4.98 14.80 35.49
CA CYS A 259 -4.66 13.39 35.44
C CYS A 259 -3.34 13.10 36.16
N VAL A 260 -3.39 12.21 37.15
CA VAL A 260 -2.23 11.60 37.82
C VAL A 260 -2.12 10.14 37.39
N PHE A 261 -0.98 9.78 36.82
CA PHE A 261 -0.69 8.47 36.25
C PHE A 261 0.27 7.67 37.15
N LEU A 262 0.00 6.38 37.29
CA LEU A 262 0.95 5.38 37.77
C LEU A 262 1.26 4.43 36.62
N ILE A 263 2.54 4.15 36.36
CA ILE A 263 2.97 3.22 35.31
C ILE A 263 3.47 1.95 35.99
N ILE A 264 2.83 0.82 35.66
CA ILE A 264 3.23 -0.50 36.17
C ILE A 264 4.18 -1.16 35.17
N GLU A 265 5.42 -1.36 35.63
CA GLU A 265 6.46 -2.02 34.86
C GLU A 265 6.37 -3.53 35.07
N LEU A 266 6.24 -4.29 33.98
CA LEU A 266 6.30 -5.74 34.00
C LEU A 266 7.59 -6.15 33.30
N HIS A 267 8.49 -6.82 34.03
CA HIS A 267 9.68 -7.43 33.44
C HIS A 267 9.23 -8.68 32.68
N VAL A 268 9.09 -8.55 31.37
CA VAL A 268 8.85 -9.70 30.48
C VAL A 268 10.22 -10.23 30.08
N GLU A 269 10.54 -11.47 30.47
CA GLU A 269 11.83 -12.13 30.23
C GLU A 269 12.13 -12.38 28.73
N HIS A 270 11.16 -12.12 27.85
CA HIS A 270 11.37 -12.11 26.41
C HIS A 270 11.59 -10.68 25.93
N GLU A 271 12.80 -10.41 25.45
CA GLU A 271 13.22 -9.22 24.66
C GLU A 271 12.41 -9.08 23.36
N SER A 272 11.09 -8.92 23.46
CA SER A 272 10.28 -8.44 22.36
C SER A 272 10.26 -6.92 22.44
N LYS A 273 10.57 -6.28 21.31
CA LYS A 273 10.62 -4.83 21.04
C LYS A 273 9.29 -4.07 21.30
N MET A 274 8.37 -4.62 22.09
CA MET A 274 6.97 -4.20 22.19
C MET A 274 6.66 -3.31 23.40
N CYS A 275 7.52 -3.26 24.42
CA CYS A 275 7.41 -2.28 25.50
C CYS A 275 8.26 -1.05 25.16
N ASN A 276 7.61 0.07 24.84
CA ASN A 276 8.28 1.35 24.60
C ASN A 276 8.96 1.86 25.87
N ASP A 277 10.08 2.56 25.66
CA ASP A 277 10.86 3.30 26.66
C ASP A 277 9.94 4.06 27.63
N ILE A 278 9.85 3.55 28.87
CA ILE A 278 9.03 4.11 29.96
C ILE A 278 9.36 5.59 30.19
N THR A 279 10.62 5.97 29.94
CA THR A 279 11.10 7.35 30.03
C THR A 279 10.34 8.25 29.06
N LYS A 280 10.08 7.76 27.84
CA LYS A 280 9.32 8.49 26.83
C LYS A 280 7.86 8.66 27.25
N SER A 281 7.21 7.61 27.75
CA SER A 281 5.82 7.70 28.25
C SER A 281 5.68 8.67 29.41
N LYS A 282 6.65 8.71 30.34
CA LYS A 282 6.68 9.67 31.45
C LYS A 282 6.80 11.12 30.95
N LEU A 283 7.73 11.37 30.02
CA LEU A 283 7.93 12.70 29.42
C LEU A 283 6.71 13.16 28.62
N ASP A 284 6.10 12.25 27.88
CA ASP A 284 4.93 12.51 27.05
C ASP A 284 3.69 12.87 27.91
N ILE A 285 3.50 12.23 29.06
CA ILE A 285 2.44 12.60 30.03
C ILE A 285 2.66 14.01 30.58
N ILE A 286 3.88 14.30 31.04
CA ILE A 286 4.24 15.59 31.64
C ILE A 286 4.11 16.73 30.62
N ALA A 287 4.55 16.50 29.38
CA ALA A 287 4.48 17.48 28.30
C ALA A 287 3.05 17.91 27.96
N HIS A 288 2.05 17.09 28.28
CA HIS A 288 0.64 17.36 27.99
C HIS A 288 -0.19 17.70 29.26
N GLY A 289 0.48 18.06 30.36
CA GLY A 289 -0.13 18.57 31.59
C GLY A 289 -0.52 17.51 32.62
N GLY A 290 -0.18 16.24 32.40
CA GLY A 290 -0.40 15.17 33.37
C GLY A 290 0.74 15.08 34.40
N LEU A 291 0.47 14.40 35.51
CA LEU A 291 1.47 14.08 36.53
C LEU A 291 1.75 12.58 36.53
N VAL A 292 2.97 12.18 36.89
CA VAL A 292 3.34 10.77 37.07
C VAL A 292 3.81 10.56 38.50
N GLU A 293 3.21 9.60 39.19
CA GLU A 293 3.64 9.14 40.52
C GLU A 293 4.34 7.77 40.41
N GLN A 294 5.28 7.52 41.30
CA GLN A 294 6.04 6.27 41.37
C GLN A 294 5.41 5.24 42.31
N LEU A 295 4.57 5.69 43.24
CA LEU A 295 3.94 4.86 44.26
C LEU A 295 2.43 4.96 44.15
N TYR A 296 1.74 3.90 44.56
CA TYR A 296 0.29 3.89 44.59
C TYR A 296 -0.25 4.85 45.67
N SER A 297 -1.20 5.71 45.31
CA SER A 297 -1.83 6.69 46.19
C SER A 297 -3.27 6.99 45.77
N ASP A 298 -4.08 7.55 46.67
CA ASP A 298 -5.48 7.92 46.40
C ASP A 298 -5.62 8.96 45.29
N ARG A 299 -4.57 9.75 45.04
CA ARG A 299 -4.55 10.81 44.03
C ARG A 299 -4.42 10.27 42.61
N ILE A 300 -4.02 9.01 42.45
CA ILE A 300 -3.94 8.38 41.13
C ILE A 300 -5.33 8.39 40.49
N THR A 301 -5.33 8.73 39.21
CA THR A 301 -6.53 8.76 38.36
C THR A 301 -6.47 7.69 37.27
N HIS A 302 -5.26 7.41 36.76
CA HIS A 302 -5.02 6.47 35.67
C HIS A 302 -3.86 5.54 36.02
N ILE A 303 -4.01 4.25 35.66
CA ILE A 303 -2.95 3.25 35.82
C ILE A 303 -2.63 2.72 34.43
N ILE A 304 -1.38 2.91 33.99
CA ILE A 304 -0.86 2.33 32.75
C ILE A 304 -0.36 0.92 33.07
N CYS A 305 -0.99 -0.09 32.48
CA CYS A 305 -0.68 -1.49 32.74
C CYS A 305 -1.01 -2.40 31.55
N LEU A 306 -0.26 -3.48 31.39
CA LEU A 306 -0.51 -4.47 30.34
C LEU A 306 -1.53 -5.55 30.75
N THR A 307 -1.59 -5.90 32.03
CA THR A 307 -2.49 -6.94 32.58
C THR A 307 -3.29 -6.43 33.78
N GLN A 308 -4.52 -6.92 33.89
CA GLN A 308 -5.41 -6.75 35.04
C GLN A 308 -4.95 -7.56 36.26
N LYS A 309 -4.11 -8.59 36.08
CA LYS A 309 -3.69 -9.54 37.13
C LYS A 309 -2.53 -9.08 38.01
N HIS A 310 -2.02 -7.88 37.77
CA HIS A 310 -1.02 -7.30 38.65
C HIS A 310 -1.71 -6.77 39.93
N HIS A 311 -1.17 -7.09 41.11
CA HIS A 311 -1.79 -6.77 42.40
C HIS A 311 -2.18 -5.29 42.57
N ILE A 312 -1.33 -4.35 42.13
CA ILE A 312 -1.65 -2.90 42.15
C ILE A 312 -2.80 -2.55 41.19
N VAL A 313 -2.90 -3.24 40.05
CA VAL A 313 -3.95 -3.00 39.06
C VAL A 313 -5.27 -3.54 39.58
N GLU A 314 -5.29 -4.73 40.18
CA GLU A 314 -6.48 -5.28 40.83
C GLU A 314 -7.00 -4.36 41.94
N GLN A 315 -6.09 -3.80 42.74
CA GLN A 315 -6.44 -2.80 43.75
C GLN A 315 -6.98 -1.52 43.10
N GLY A 316 -6.32 -1.01 42.06
CA GLY A 316 -6.77 0.16 41.31
C GLY A 316 -8.15 0.02 40.69
N ILE A 317 -8.48 -1.15 40.14
CA ILE A 317 -9.83 -1.43 39.61
C ILE A 317 -10.87 -1.33 40.72
N LYS A 318 -10.61 -1.92 41.90
CA LYS A 318 -11.51 -1.84 43.07
C LYS A 318 -11.68 -0.40 43.57
N ASP A 319 -10.62 0.40 43.50
CA ASP A 319 -10.62 1.80 43.91
C ASP A 319 -11.17 2.74 42.81
N GLY A 320 -11.74 2.20 41.73
CA GLY A 320 -12.35 2.98 40.65
C GLY A 320 -11.35 3.80 39.83
N LYS A 321 -10.11 3.33 39.69
CA LYS A 321 -9.07 3.97 38.86
C LYS A 321 -9.22 3.56 37.40
N ARG A 322 -8.82 4.45 36.48
CA ARG A 322 -8.89 4.20 35.04
C ARG A 322 -7.68 3.37 34.60
N CYS A 323 -7.85 2.05 34.44
CA CYS A 323 -6.79 1.15 34.00
C CYS A 323 -6.77 1.01 32.47
N VAL A 324 -5.64 1.33 31.85
CA VAL A 324 -5.46 1.40 30.39
C VAL A 324 -4.04 0.98 30.00
N THR A 325 -3.83 0.62 28.74
CA THR A 325 -2.49 0.28 28.22
C THR A 325 -1.72 1.52 27.74
N ASP A 326 -0.44 1.35 27.44
CA ASP A 326 0.39 2.38 26.82
C ASP A 326 -0.06 2.71 25.38
N PHE A 327 -0.71 1.76 24.68
CA PHE A 327 -1.27 1.99 23.36
C PHE A 327 -2.36 3.07 23.41
N TRP A 328 -3.25 3.00 24.40
CA TRP A 328 -4.25 4.05 24.62
C TRP A 328 -3.61 5.42 24.81
N LEU A 329 -2.56 5.49 25.64
CA LEU A 329 -1.84 6.73 25.91
C LEU A 329 -1.25 7.33 24.64
N ARG A 330 -0.61 6.50 23.79
CA ARG A 330 -0.06 6.94 22.50
C ARG A 330 -1.14 7.46 21.56
N ASP A 331 -2.27 6.78 21.50
CA ASP A 331 -3.37 7.16 20.63
C ASP A 331 -4.04 8.47 21.06
N ILE A 332 -4.27 8.69 22.37
CA ILE A 332 -4.83 9.96 22.86
C ILE A 332 -3.84 11.14 22.75
N ILE A 333 -2.54 10.88 22.85
CA ILE A 333 -1.50 11.89 22.65
C ILE A 333 -1.44 12.29 21.18
N THR A 334 -1.50 11.32 20.26
CA THR A 334 -1.60 11.58 18.83
C THR A 334 -2.86 12.41 18.50
N ARG A 335 -3.98 12.13 19.18
CA ARG A 335 -5.25 12.86 19.04
C ARG A 335 -5.32 14.17 19.84
N LYS A 336 -4.34 14.42 20.72
CA LYS A 336 -4.29 15.55 21.69
C LYS A 336 -5.59 15.75 22.47
N LYS A 337 -6.26 14.66 22.82
CA LYS A 337 -7.57 14.70 23.48
C LYS A 337 -7.76 13.49 24.41
N MET A 338 -8.27 13.75 25.61
CA MET A 338 -8.62 12.73 26.59
C MET A 338 -9.92 12.03 26.15
N ILE A 339 -9.83 10.76 25.73
CA ILE A 339 -10.96 9.96 25.22
C ILE A 339 -10.95 8.59 25.92
N PRO A 340 -12.10 8.06 26.38
CA PRO A 340 -12.18 6.71 26.92
C PRO A 340 -11.69 5.66 25.90
N PRO A 341 -11.14 4.51 26.34
CA PRO A 341 -10.61 3.50 25.44
C PRO A 341 -11.65 2.99 24.42
N TRP A 342 -11.26 2.93 23.14
CA TRP A 342 -12.14 2.55 22.01
C TRP A 342 -11.61 1.42 21.13
N LEU A 343 -10.44 0.87 21.43
CA LEU A 343 -9.85 -0.29 20.75
C LEU A 343 -9.54 -1.38 21.77
N ALA A 344 -9.59 -2.65 21.37
CA ALA A 344 -9.37 -3.76 22.29
C ALA A 344 -8.02 -3.69 23.03
N HIS A 345 -6.93 -3.40 22.31
CA HIS A 345 -5.59 -3.25 22.88
C HIS A 345 -5.39 -1.98 23.73
N HIS A 346 -6.39 -1.10 23.87
CA HIS A 346 -6.38 -0.02 24.85
C HIS A 346 -6.67 -0.50 26.27
N PHE A 347 -7.29 -1.67 26.41
CA PHE A 347 -7.64 -2.27 27.69
C PHE A 347 -6.54 -3.25 28.15
N PRO A 348 -6.24 -3.31 29.46
CA PRO A 348 -5.32 -4.31 30.00
C PRO A 348 -5.89 -5.73 29.83
N LEU A 349 -5.01 -6.70 29.57
CA LEU A 349 -5.37 -8.10 29.38
C LEU A 349 -5.96 -8.70 30.67
N PRO A 350 -7.00 -9.54 30.60
CA PRO A 350 -7.54 -10.25 31.76
C PRO A 350 -6.65 -11.41 32.23
N TYR A 351 -5.55 -11.70 31.52
CA TYR A 351 -4.67 -12.84 31.71
C TYR A 351 -3.40 -12.50 32.48
N SER A 352 -2.83 -13.48 33.18
CA SER A 352 -1.50 -13.37 33.77
C SER A 352 -0.44 -13.53 32.68
N ILE A 353 0.47 -12.56 32.55
CA ILE A 353 1.49 -12.56 31.48
C ILE A 353 2.44 -13.78 31.55
N ASN A 354 2.67 -14.31 32.76
CA ASN A 354 3.65 -15.38 32.98
C ASN A 354 3.07 -16.80 32.79
N ASN A 355 1.75 -16.99 32.75
CA ASN A 355 1.13 -18.32 32.68
C ASN A 355 -0.11 -18.34 31.77
N HIS A 356 -0.13 -19.27 30.80
CA HIS A 356 -1.30 -19.68 30.00
C HIS A 356 -2.05 -18.55 29.26
N LEU A 357 -1.34 -17.77 28.44
CA LEU A 357 -1.98 -16.91 27.43
C LEU A 357 -2.69 -17.75 26.35
N PRO A 358 -3.86 -17.31 25.85
CA PRO A 358 -4.77 -18.17 25.11
C PRO A 358 -4.22 -18.63 23.75
N CYS A 359 -3.39 -17.82 23.08
CA CYS A 359 -2.90 -18.12 21.74
C CYS A 359 -1.44 -18.64 21.69
N LYS A 360 -0.82 -19.00 22.83
CA LYS A 360 0.62 -19.34 22.94
C LYS A 360 1.18 -20.32 21.90
N ASN A 361 0.34 -21.22 21.36
CA ASN A 361 0.73 -22.24 20.39
C ASN A 361 0.00 -22.13 19.04
N PHE A 362 -0.71 -21.03 18.78
CA PHE A 362 -1.49 -20.86 17.56
C PHE A 362 -0.73 -20.03 16.52
N LYS A 363 -0.67 -20.54 15.29
CA LYS A 363 -0.19 -19.81 14.12
C LYS A 363 -1.36 -19.09 13.46
N ILE A 364 -1.26 -17.77 13.36
CA ILE A 364 -2.33 -16.91 12.88
C ILE A 364 -1.85 -16.11 11.65
N ALA A 365 -2.59 -16.20 10.56
CA ALA A 365 -2.35 -15.36 9.38
C ALA A 365 -3.30 -14.14 9.41
N ILE A 366 -2.82 -13.00 8.92
CA ILE A 366 -3.60 -11.76 8.79
C ILE A 366 -3.68 -11.42 7.29
N VAL A 367 -4.89 -11.35 6.74
CA VAL A 367 -5.12 -11.19 5.30
C VAL A 367 -6.17 -10.11 5.05
N ASN A 368 -6.08 -9.40 3.92
CA ASN A 368 -7.08 -8.40 3.50
C ASN A 368 -7.23 -7.18 4.44
N PHE A 369 -6.15 -6.71 5.06
CA PHE A 369 -6.13 -5.50 5.90
C PHE A 369 -5.17 -4.45 5.36
N ASP A 370 -5.49 -3.18 5.56
CA ASP A 370 -4.55 -2.07 5.31
C ASP A 370 -3.38 -2.11 6.29
N LEU A 371 -2.25 -1.50 5.96
CA LEU A 371 -1.02 -1.51 6.78
C LEU A 371 -1.26 -1.17 8.26
N ASN A 372 -2.02 -0.10 8.54
CA ASN A 372 -2.31 0.31 9.93
C ASN A 372 -3.17 -0.71 10.69
N GLU A 373 -4.13 -1.32 10.01
CA GLU A 373 -5.02 -2.33 10.58
C GLU A 373 -4.28 -3.66 10.79
N TYR A 374 -3.44 -4.04 9.83
CA TYR A 374 -2.54 -5.17 9.93
C TYR A 374 -1.66 -5.09 11.17
N TYR A 375 -0.94 -3.98 11.37
CA TYR A 375 -0.07 -3.82 12.54
C TYR A 375 -0.85 -3.83 13.85
N ARG A 376 -2.07 -3.28 13.87
CA ARG A 376 -2.95 -3.32 15.04
C ARG A 376 -3.35 -4.74 15.41
N ILE A 377 -3.80 -5.53 14.44
CA ILE A 377 -4.20 -6.93 14.64
C ILE A 377 -2.98 -7.77 15.02
N LYS A 378 -1.84 -7.53 14.37
CA LYS A 378 -0.55 -8.14 14.71
C LYS A 378 -0.19 -7.93 16.17
N THR A 379 -0.23 -6.69 16.65
CA THR A 379 0.01 -6.38 18.06
C THR A 379 -0.96 -7.12 18.98
N MET A 380 -2.26 -7.16 18.65
CA MET A 380 -3.24 -7.88 19.46
C MET A 380 -2.95 -9.37 19.56
N ILE A 381 -2.57 -10.01 18.45
CA ILE A 381 -2.20 -11.42 18.37
C ILE A 381 -0.95 -11.71 19.21
N GLU A 382 0.10 -10.89 19.07
CA GLU A 382 1.36 -11.04 19.82
C GLU A 382 1.13 -10.90 21.34
N LEU A 383 0.27 -9.97 21.75
CA LEU A 383 -0.09 -9.75 23.16
C LEU A 383 -0.80 -10.96 23.81
N VAL A 384 -1.54 -11.74 23.03
CA VAL A 384 -2.15 -13.00 23.49
C VAL A 384 -1.27 -14.24 23.21
N SER A 385 0.00 -14.00 22.87
CA SER A 385 1.05 -14.98 22.52
C SER A 385 0.82 -15.79 21.24
N GLY A 386 0.00 -15.32 20.30
CA GLY A 386 -0.09 -15.94 18.98
C GLY A 386 1.14 -15.67 18.11
N VAL A 387 1.47 -16.62 17.23
CA VAL A 387 2.58 -16.51 16.28
C VAL A 387 2.04 -16.11 14.92
N ILE A 388 2.60 -15.07 14.31
CA ILE A 388 2.16 -14.62 12.97
C ILE A 388 2.87 -15.43 11.90
N THR A 389 2.11 -15.91 10.90
CA THR A 389 2.65 -16.64 9.74
C THR A 389 2.24 -15.96 8.44
N GLU A 390 3.18 -15.84 7.50
CA GLU A 390 2.91 -15.37 6.13
C GLU A 390 2.37 -16.51 5.24
N GLU A 391 2.64 -17.77 5.62
CA GLU A 391 2.11 -18.96 4.94
C GLU A 391 0.68 -19.27 5.38
N ILE A 392 -0.29 -18.87 4.56
CA ILE A 392 -1.73 -19.01 4.85
C ILE A 392 -2.17 -20.48 4.98
N THR A 393 -1.55 -21.39 4.22
CA THR A 393 -1.85 -22.84 4.25
C THR A 393 -1.49 -23.50 5.58
N ASN A 394 -0.46 -22.99 6.27
CA ASN A 394 0.04 -23.50 7.54
C ASN A 394 -0.54 -22.76 8.76
N ALA A 395 -1.50 -21.86 8.55
CA ALA A 395 -2.17 -21.14 9.62
C ALA A 395 -3.27 -22.00 10.28
N ASP A 396 -3.32 -21.96 11.61
CA ASP A 396 -4.40 -22.56 12.39
C ASP A 396 -5.68 -21.71 12.27
N ILE A 397 -5.51 -20.38 12.25
CA ILE A 397 -6.59 -19.39 12.15
C ILE A 397 -6.16 -18.30 11.16
N ILE A 398 -7.10 -17.84 10.33
CA ILE A 398 -6.87 -16.75 9.38
C ILE A 398 -7.80 -15.60 9.74
N VAL A 399 -7.25 -14.49 10.20
CA VAL A 399 -8.03 -13.26 10.43
C VAL A 399 -8.12 -12.51 9.11
N SER A 400 -9.33 -12.22 8.65
CA SER A 400 -9.59 -11.53 7.38
C SER A 400 -10.66 -10.44 7.51
N MET A 401 -10.56 -9.39 6.69
CA MET A 401 -11.60 -8.36 6.55
C MET A 401 -12.74 -8.78 5.60
N LYS A 402 -12.45 -9.64 4.62
CA LYS A 402 -13.38 -10.04 3.55
C LYS A 402 -13.19 -11.51 3.13
N LEU A 403 -14.20 -12.10 2.49
CA LEU A 403 -14.17 -13.45 1.93
C LEU A 403 -13.71 -13.50 0.45
N GLU A 404 -13.02 -12.47 -0.04
CA GLU A 404 -12.62 -12.35 -1.46
C GLU A 404 -11.14 -12.72 -1.65
N GLY A 405 -10.83 -13.42 -2.75
CA GLY A 405 -9.46 -13.77 -3.19
C GLY A 405 -9.26 -15.25 -3.56
N GLU A 406 -8.32 -15.56 -4.47
CA GLU A 406 -7.96 -16.92 -4.93
C GLU A 406 -7.53 -17.87 -3.79
N LEU A 407 -7.23 -17.33 -2.60
CA LEU A 407 -6.68 -18.07 -1.46
C LEU A 407 -7.75 -18.69 -0.53
N VAL A 408 -9.04 -18.46 -0.79
CA VAL A 408 -10.15 -18.95 0.05
C VAL A 408 -10.99 -20.00 -0.70
N GLU A 409 -10.33 -21.04 -1.23
CA GLU A 409 -11.02 -22.21 -1.76
C GLU A 409 -11.53 -23.13 -0.64
N LYS A 410 -12.51 -23.98 -0.99
CA LYS A 410 -13.52 -24.65 -0.13
C LYS A 410 -13.01 -25.49 1.06
N SER A 411 -11.71 -25.65 1.28
CA SER A 411 -11.12 -26.39 2.41
C SER A 411 -10.59 -25.50 3.55
N ILE A 412 -10.47 -24.18 3.36
CA ILE A 412 -9.87 -23.23 4.33
C ILE A 412 -10.92 -22.34 5.04
N ILE A 413 -12.13 -22.25 4.48
CA ILE A 413 -13.22 -21.36 4.95
C ILE A 413 -13.52 -21.54 6.44
N ASP A 414 -13.45 -22.76 6.97
CA ASP A 414 -13.74 -23.05 8.38
C ASP A 414 -12.74 -22.41 9.36
N ARG A 415 -11.53 -22.04 8.90
CA ARG A 415 -10.49 -21.38 9.70
C ARG A 415 -10.46 -19.86 9.55
N VAL A 416 -11.21 -19.30 8.59
CA VAL A 416 -11.24 -17.85 8.34
C VAL A 416 -12.19 -17.15 9.30
N VAL A 417 -11.72 -16.16 10.04
CA VAL A 417 -12.51 -15.40 11.01
C VAL A 417 -12.37 -13.90 10.78
N ASN A 418 -13.37 -13.12 11.17
CA ASN A 418 -13.28 -11.66 11.20
C ASN A 418 -12.52 -11.14 12.44
N VAL A 419 -12.31 -9.82 12.50
CA VAL A 419 -11.60 -9.14 13.61
C VAL A 419 -12.30 -9.32 14.97
N GLN A 420 -13.62 -9.55 15.00
CA GLN A 420 -14.35 -9.73 16.26
C GLN A 420 -13.91 -10.98 17.02
N TRP A 421 -13.34 -11.98 16.34
CA TRP A 421 -12.75 -13.15 16.99
C TRP A 421 -11.59 -12.75 17.90
N ILE A 422 -10.61 -11.99 17.40
CA ILE A 422 -9.46 -11.59 18.20
C ILE A 422 -9.86 -10.59 19.29
N ASN A 423 -10.85 -9.72 19.07
CA ASN A 423 -11.40 -8.84 20.11
C ASN A 423 -11.95 -9.66 21.30
N ASP A 424 -12.79 -10.67 21.03
CA ASP A 424 -13.39 -11.49 22.09
C ASP A 424 -12.34 -12.34 22.83
N VAL A 425 -11.33 -12.87 22.12
CA VAL A 425 -10.17 -13.53 22.74
C VAL A 425 -9.45 -12.53 23.65
N PHE A 426 -9.17 -11.32 23.17
CA PHE A 426 -8.47 -10.28 23.93
C PHE A 426 -9.19 -9.91 25.24
N PHE A 427 -10.53 -9.95 25.24
CA PHE A 427 -11.37 -9.67 26.41
C PHE A 427 -11.65 -10.87 27.31
N GLY A 428 -11.03 -12.03 27.09
CA GLY A 428 -11.17 -13.15 28.01
C GLY A 428 -12.35 -14.08 27.73
N LYS A 429 -12.99 -13.97 26.55
CA LYS A 429 -14.08 -14.88 26.20
C LYS A 429 -13.55 -16.30 26.05
N LYS A 430 -14.21 -17.26 26.69
CA LYS A 430 -13.92 -18.68 26.52
C LYS A 430 -14.41 -19.13 25.13
N ILE A 431 -13.49 -19.13 24.16
CA ILE A 431 -13.73 -19.59 22.79
C ILE A 431 -12.95 -20.90 22.60
N ASP A 432 -13.55 -21.89 21.96
CA ASP A 432 -12.79 -23.03 21.46
C ASP A 432 -11.96 -22.57 20.25
N LEU A 433 -10.66 -22.35 20.49
CA LEU A 433 -9.74 -21.84 19.47
C LEU A 433 -9.53 -22.84 18.32
N ASN A 434 -9.78 -24.14 18.55
CA ASN A 434 -9.67 -25.17 17.52
C ASN A 434 -10.89 -25.22 16.60
N LYS A 435 -12.02 -24.64 17.02
CA LYS A 435 -13.27 -24.57 16.25
C LYS A 435 -13.95 -23.22 16.47
N PRO A 436 -13.49 -22.14 15.80
CA PRO A 436 -14.11 -20.82 15.92
C PRO A 436 -15.48 -20.72 15.21
N GLY A 437 -16.24 -21.82 15.10
CA GLY A 437 -17.46 -22.01 14.30
C GLY A 437 -18.69 -21.19 14.74
N CYS A 438 -18.49 -20.12 15.50
CA CYS A 438 -19.55 -19.16 15.79
C CYS A 438 -19.84 -18.33 14.53
N LEU A 439 -21.10 -18.33 14.09
CA LEU A 439 -21.58 -17.59 12.91
C LEU A 439 -21.14 -16.12 12.89
N LYS A 440 -21.06 -15.47 14.06
CA LYS A 440 -20.65 -14.06 14.17
C LYS A 440 -19.21 -13.78 13.73
N TYR A 441 -18.33 -14.78 13.75
CA TYR A 441 -16.95 -14.64 13.27
C TYR A 441 -16.83 -14.89 11.77
N LYS A 442 -17.88 -15.38 11.13
CA LYS A 442 -17.98 -15.61 9.69
C LYS A 442 -18.73 -14.52 8.94
N GLN A 443 -19.15 -13.46 9.65
CA GLN A 443 -19.84 -12.31 9.07
C GLN A 443 -18.83 -11.19 8.77
N PHE A 444 -18.66 -10.85 7.49
CA PHE A 444 -17.64 -9.88 7.05
C PHE A 444 -18.23 -8.50 6.67
N ASP A 445 -19.55 -8.40 6.51
CA ASP A 445 -20.26 -7.16 6.17
C ASP A 445 -20.52 -6.26 7.40
N LEU A 446 -19.48 -6.01 8.22
CA LEU A 446 -19.60 -5.21 9.44
C LEU A 446 -19.33 -3.72 9.16
N CYS A 447 -20.21 -2.84 9.64
CA CYS A 447 -20.03 -1.38 9.53
C CYS A 447 -18.76 -0.87 10.27
N ASN A 448 -18.37 -1.54 11.36
CA ASN A 448 -17.12 -1.28 12.07
C ASN A 448 -16.53 -2.61 12.62
N PRO A 449 -15.54 -3.19 11.95
CA PRO A 449 -14.90 -4.46 12.34
C PRO A 449 -14.17 -4.41 13.68
N PHE A 450 -13.75 -3.23 14.14
CA PHE A 450 -12.98 -3.04 15.38
C PHE A 450 -13.84 -2.62 16.58
N ILE A 451 -15.17 -2.67 16.45
CA ILE A 451 -16.06 -2.28 17.54
C ILE A 451 -15.77 -3.08 18.82
N VAL A 452 -15.67 -2.36 19.94
CA VAL A 452 -15.44 -2.93 21.27
C VAL A 452 -16.78 -3.30 21.90
N ASN A 453 -16.87 -4.53 22.41
CA ASN A 453 -17.98 -4.95 23.24
C ASN A 453 -17.77 -4.45 24.68
N TYR A 454 -18.32 -3.29 25.00
CA TYR A 454 -18.16 -2.64 26.31
C TYR A 454 -18.77 -3.44 27.48
N ASP A 455 -19.71 -4.36 27.22
CA ASP A 455 -20.30 -5.20 28.27
C ASP A 455 -19.23 -6.10 28.92
N MET A 456 -18.28 -6.60 28.12
CA MET A 456 -17.18 -7.47 28.58
C MET A 456 -16.11 -6.75 29.40
N VAL A 457 -16.04 -5.42 29.29
CA VAL A 457 -15.05 -4.57 29.99
C VAL A 457 -15.74 -3.51 30.85
N SER A 458 -16.99 -3.76 31.24
CA SER A 458 -17.81 -2.82 32.01
C SER A 458 -17.15 -2.42 33.34
N HIS A 459 -16.49 -3.36 34.02
CA HIS A 459 -15.71 -3.13 35.24
C HIS A 459 -14.53 -2.17 35.04
N LEU A 460 -13.95 -2.10 33.84
CA LEU A 460 -12.90 -1.13 33.50
C LEU A 460 -13.48 0.23 33.09
N MET A 461 -14.70 0.23 32.54
CA MET A 461 -15.39 1.43 32.07
C MET A 461 -16.12 2.21 33.17
N GLU A 462 -16.36 1.61 34.33
CA GLU A 462 -17.05 2.26 35.45
C GLU A 462 -16.29 3.50 35.95
N ALA A 463 -14.96 3.41 36.06
CA ALA A 463 -14.08 4.52 36.42
C ALA A 463 -14.13 5.73 35.45
N TRP A 464 -14.60 5.49 34.22
CA TRP A 464 -14.75 6.54 33.21
C TRP A 464 -16.02 7.37 33.39
N LYS A 465 -16.99 6.86 34.17
CA LYS A 465 -18.22 7.57 34.53
C LYS A 465 -18.03 8.51 35.72
N THR A 466 -16.86 8.51 36.36
CA THR A 466 -16.54 9.38 37.51
C THR A 466 -15.79 10.63 37.04
N PRO A 467 -16.16 11.84 37.51
CA PRO A 467 -15.49 13.07 37.12
C PRO A 467 -14.10 13.20 37.76
N LEU A 468 -13.18 13.85 37.05
CA LEU A 468 -11.90 14.32 37.56
C LEU A 468 -12.08 15.70 38.22
N PHE A 469 -11.19 16.03 39.14
CA PHE A 469 -11.19 17.31 39.85
C PHE A 469 -9.93 18.11 39.53
N PHE A 470 -10.08 19.40 39.20
CA PHE A 470 -8.95 20.33 39.06
C PHE A 470 -9.23 21.67 39.76
N TYR A 471 -8.16 22.37 40.15
CA TYR A 471 -8.24 23.68 40.80
C TYR A 471 -8.13 24.78 39.74
N LYS A 472 -9.21 25.53 39.50
CA LYS A 472 -9.19 26.73 38.66
C LYS A 472 -8.76 27.94 39.52
N ARG A 473 -7.71 28.68 39.14
CA ARG A 473 -7.51 30.05 39.64
C ARG A 473 -8.46 30.95 38.85
N VAL A 474 -9.50 31.45 39.51
CA VAL A 474 -10.40 32.45 38.94
C VAL A 474 -9.75 33.82 39.14
N TYR A 475 -9.43 34.51 38.05
CA TYR A 475 -9.36 35.97 38.08
C TYR A 475 -10.79 36.44 37.82
N ASP A 476 -11.47 36.92 38.87
CA ASP A 476 -12.75 37.60 38.74
C ASP A 476 -12.49 38.96 38.06
N LEU A 477 -12.76 39.03 36.76
CA LEU A 477 -13.09 40.28 36.10
C LEU A 477 -14.60 40.31 35.99
N THR A 478 -15.21 41.01 36.94
CA THR A 478 -16.40 41.89 36.87
C THR A 478 -17.32 41.64 38.05
N SER A 479 -17.07 42.36 39.14
CA SER A 479 -18.16 42.99 39.92
C SER A 479 -17.61 43.89 41.01
N SER A 480 -17.87 45.18 40.86
CA SER A 480 -18.26 46.07 41.96
C SER A 480 -19.04 47.23 41.35
N PRO A 481 -19.85 47.94 42.13
CA PRO A 481 -21.00 47.44 42.87
C PRO A 481 -22.22 48.35 42.58
N ASP A 482 -23.44 47.87 42.77
CA ASP A 482 -24.50 48.82 43.13
C ASP A 482 -25.41 48.22 44.19
N HIS A 483 -25.54 49.01 45.25
CA HIS A 483 -26.29 48.73 46.47
C HIS A 483 -27.79 48.73 46.18
N SER A 484 -28.54 47.81 46.81
CA SER A 484 -29.37 48.18 47.98
C SER A 484 -30.37 47.08 48.39
N THR A 485 -30.29 46.74 49.68
CA THR A 485 -31.37 46.44 50.63
C THR A 485 -32.40 45.31 50.38
N GLN A 486 -32.29 44.33 51.29
CA GLN A 486 -33.31 43.91 52.30
C GLN A 486 -34.12 42.61 52.10
N PHE A 487 -34.14 41.86 53.22
CA PHE A 487 -35.09 40.86 53.73
C PHE A 487 -34.90 39.35 53.46
N LYS A 488 -34.45 38.67 54.53
CA LYS A 488 -34.87 37.37 55.09
C LYS A 488 -35.98 36.59 54.33
N LYS A 489 -35.72 35.33 53.97
CA LYS A 489 -36.31 34.11 54.60
C LYS A 489 -35.95 32.81 53.86
N GLN A 490 -36.08 31.74 54.64
CA GLN A 490 -35.82 30.33 54.37
C GLN A 490 -36.67 29.69 53.25
N LYS A 491 -36.14 28.54 52.80
CA LYS A 491 -36.83 27.26 52.48
C LYS A 491 -37.44 27.06 51.07
N SER A 492 -36.88 26.02 50.45
CA SER A 492 -37.54 24.85 49.84
C SER A 492 -38.32 24.96 48.51
N ILE A 493 -37.86 24.13 47.57
CA ILE A 493 -38.61 23.18 46.70
C ILE A 493 -39.28 23.73 45.42
N SER A 494 -39.02 22.96 44.35
CA SER A 494 -39.78 22.66 43.12
C SER A 494 -39.99 23.73 42.02
N GLU A 495 -39.43 23.39 40.86
CA GLU A 495 -40.05 23.22 39.53
C GLU A 495 -41.02 24.26 38.93
N ASN A 496 -40.73 24.50 37.65
CA ASN A 496 -41.63 24.76 36.51
C ASN A 496 -42.11 26.21 36.19
N SER A 497 -41.46 26.70 35.13
CA SER A 497 -42.08 27.11 33.85
C SER A 497 -42.78 28.48 33.70
N LYS A 498 -42.28 29.18 32.67
CA LYS A 498 -42.99 30.00 31.66
C LYS A 498 -43.43 31.43 32.01
N SER A 499 -42.64 32.35 31.40
CA SER A 499 -43.03 33.47 30.52
C SER A 499 -44.00 34.54 31.02
N ILE A 500 -43.59 35.81 30.91
CA ILE A 500 -44.40 36.96 30.43
C ILE A 500 -43.46 38.00 29.80
N ASN A 501 -43.80 38.41 28.58
CA ASN A 501 -43.29 39.56 27.83
C ASN A 501 -43.90 40.86 28.36
N LEU A 502 -43.21 42.00 28.23
CA LEU A 502 -43.84 43.27 27.84
C LEU A 502 -42.88 44.10 26.97
N ILE A 503 -43.43 44.52 25.84
CA ILE A 503 -42.97 45.39 24.76
C ILE A 503 -43.56 46.79 25.08
N ASP A 504 -42.89 47.91 24.83
CA ASP A 504 -43.12 48.91 23.76
C ASP A 504 -42.27 50.15 24.15
N ASP A 505 -41.63 50.92 23.26
CA ASP A 505 -42.31 51.85 22.36
C ASP A 505 -41.61 52.06 21.01
N GLU A 506 -42.50 52.26 20.03
CA GLU A 506 -42.36 52.43 18.60
C GLU A 506 -41.82 53.81 18.15
N VAL A 507 -41.34 53.89 16.90
CA VAL A 507 -41.84 54.72 15.76
C VAL A 507 -40.84 54.45 14.60
N ASN A 508 -41.14 53.53 13.67
CA ASN A 508 -41.93 53.66 12.43
C ASN A 508 -41.32 54.59 11.37
N ASP A 509 -40.83 53.98 10.28
CA ASP A 509 -41.00 54.53 8.94
C ASP A 509 -41.20 53.37 7.96
N ASN A 510 -42.31 53.42 7.23
CA ASN A 510 -42.76 52.36 6.32
C ASN A 510 -42.34 52.64 4.88
N ASP A 511 -42.30 51.52 4.14
CA ASP A 511 -42.28 51.36 2.68
C ASP A 511 -40.98 51.64 1.92
N VAL A 512 -40.24 50.56 1.60
CA VAL A 512 -40.25 49.96 0.25
C VAL A 512 -39.78 48.49 0.33
N VAL A 513 -40.56 47.61 -0.29
CA VAL A 513 -40.35 46.16 -0.43
C VAL A 513 -39.00 45.81 -1.08
N ILE A 514 -38.10 45.09 -0.40
CA ILE A 514 -37.18 44.11 -1.02
C ILE A 514 -36.99 42.88 -0.11
N THR A 515 -37.33 41.73 -0.69
CA THR A 515 -37.20 40.35 -0.21
C THR A 515 -35.85 39.97 0.41
N TYR A 516 -35.95 39.31 1.56
CA TYR A 516 -35.04 38.36 2.23
C TYR A 516 -33.62 38.13 1.67
N ILE A 517 -32.62 38.33 2.53
CA ILE A 517 -31.56 37.33 2.73
C ILE A 517 -31.47 37.02 4.23
N LYS A 518 -32.02 35.87 4.62
CA LYS A 518 -31.64 35.20 5.89
C LYS A 518 -30.18 34.79 5.75
N THR A 519 -29.25 35.50 6.38
CA THR A 519 -27.91 34.95 6.63
C THR A 519 -28.04 33.90 7.72
N THR A 520 -27.96 32.63 7.32
CA THR A 520 -27.84 31.50 8.23
C THR A 520 -26.50 31.53 8.98
N PRO A 521 -26.43 31.04 10.23
CA PRO A 521 -25.18 30.90 10.98
C PRO A 521 -24.21 30.00 10.21
N LYS A 522 -22.91 30.39 10.10
CA LYS A 522 -21.87 29.64 9.36
C LYS A 522 -21.81 28.19 9.85
N SER A 523 -22.40 27.27 9.08
CA SER A 523 -22.31 25.83 9.30
C SER A 523 -20.87 25.36 9.10
N LYS A 524 -20.42 24.38 9.91
CA LYS A 524 -19.09 23.77 9.79
C LYS A 524 -18.84 23.27 8.35
N PRO A 525 -17.67 23.52 7.74
CA PRO A 525 -17.36 23.04 6.39
C PRO A 525 -17.46 21.52 6.28
N SER A 526 -18.33 21.05 5.38
CA SER A 526 -18.35 19.68 4.87
C SER A 526 -17.61 19.62 3.53
N VAL A 527 -16.59 18.78 3.41
CA VAL A 527 -15.63 18.79 2.28
C VAL A 527 -15.64 17.47 1.52
N MET A 528 -15.59 17.58 0.18
CA MET A 528 -15.24 16.50 -0.74
C MET A 528 -13.84 16.76 -1.33
N PHE A 529 -13.06 15.70 -1.54
CA PHE A 529 -11.70 15.78 -2.11
C PHE A 529 -11.66 15.22 -3.52
N SER A 530 -11.02 15.94 -4.46
CA SER A 530 -10.83 15.52 -5.85
C SER A 530 -9.36 15.59 -6.29
N GLY A 531 -8.89 14.54 -6.96
CA GLY A 531 -7.55 14.49 -7.59
C GLY A 531 -6.38 14.24 -6.62
N PHE A 532 -6.64 13.68 -5.44
CA PHE A 532 -5.61 13.31 -4.46
C PHE A 532 -5.34 11.80 -4.46
N SER A 533 -4.10 11.42 -4.14
CA SER A 533 -3.78 10.03 -3.82
C SER A 533 -4.47 9.61 -2.51
N THR A 534 -4.62 8.31 -2.26
CA THR A 534 -5.23 7.81 -1.02
C THR A 534 -4.50 8.33 0.22
N GLY A 535 -3.15 8.36 0.20
CA GLY A 535 -2.34 8.88 1.29
C GLY A 535 -2.57 10.38 1.55
N ASP A 536 -2.53 11.21 0.49
CA ASP A 536 -2.76 12.65 0.61
C ASP A 536 -4.18 12.97 1.06
N LYS A 537 -5.16 12.19 0.60
CA LYS A 537 -6.56 12.33 1.00
C LYS A 537 -6.73 12.07 2.49
N GLU A 538 -6.08 11.05 3.07
CA GLU A 538 -6.15 10.80 4.52
C GLU A 538 -5.47 11.92 5.33
N ILE A 539 -4.35 12.48 4.85
CA ILE A 539 -3.68 13.63 5.48
C ILE A 539 -4.62 14.84 5.48
N LEU A 540 -5.27 15.14 4.36
CA LEU A 540 -6.20 16.26 4.25
C LEU A 540 -7.48 16.03 5.07
N LYS A 541 -8.01 14.80 5.13
CA LYS A 541 -9.11 14.45 6.05
C LYS A 541 -8.71 14.70 7.50
N MET A 542 -7.50 14.30 7.90
CA MET A 542 -6.96 14.58 9.22
C MET A 542 -6.88 16.09 9.48
N MET A 543 -6.30 16.87 8.56
CA MET A 543 -6.23 18.34 8.65
C MET A 543 -7.62 18.96 8.80
N LEU A 544 -8.59 18.52 8.01
CA LEU A 544 -9.98 18.97 8.08
C LEU A 544 -10.64 18.70 9.43
N HIS A 545 -10.47 17.51 9.96
CA HIS A 545 -11.00 17.16 11.27
C HIS A 545 -10.33 17.95 12.40
N LEU A 546 -9.03 18.24 12.29
CA LEU A 546 -8.27 19.05 13.25
C LEU A 546 -8.74 20.52 13.30
N VAL A 547 -9.16 21.08 12.17
CA VAL A 547 -9.69 22.45 12.07
C VAL A 547 -11.20 22.51 12.40
N GLY A 548 -11.86 21.36 12.55
CA GLY A 548 -13.25 21.25 12.98
C GLY A 548 -14.28 21.09 11.85
N GLY A 549 -13.85 20.72 10.65
CA GLY A 549 -14.70 20.37 9.52
C GLY A 549 -14.96 18.86 9.43
N THR A 550 -15.82 18.48 8.48
CA THR A 550 -16.21 17.08 8.27
C THR A 550 -16.05 16.67 6.81
N VAL A 551 -15.70 15.40 6.59
CA VAL A 551 -15.75 14.82 5.25
C VAL A 551 -17.21 14.57 4.90
N ALA A 552 -17.63 14.95 3.70
CA ALA A 552 -18.99 14.69 3.24
C ALA A 552 -19.23 13.17 3.16
N SER A 553 -20.24 12.69 3.89
CA SER A 553 -20.65 11.28 3.88
C SER A 553 -21.46 10.93 2.62
N ASN A 554 -22.14 11.92 2.04
CA ASN A 554 -23.01 11.78 0.87
C ASN A 554 -22.69 12.83 -0.20
N LEU A 555 -22.96 12.49 -1.46
CA LEU A 555 -22.64 13.30 -2.65
C LEU A 555 -23.43 14.63 -2.73
N PHE A 556 -24.55 14.75 -2.02
CA PHE A 556 -25.41 15.95 -2.05
C PHE A 556 -25.20 16.92 -0.86
N GLN A 557 -24.25 16.63 0.03
CA GLN A 557 -24.01 17.41 1.24
C GLN A 557 -22.67 18.20 1.32
N PRO A 558 -21.72 18.14 0.36
CA PRO A 558 -20.48 18.89 0.50
C PRO A 558 -20.73 20.39 0.29
N THR A 559 -20.28 21.18 1.27
CA THR A 559 -20.22 22.64 1.16
C THR A 559 -19.01 23.13 0.36
N HIS A 560 -17.92 22.36 0.38
CA HIS A 560 -16.66 22.68 -0.28
C HIS A 560 -16.14 21.48 -1.09
N LEU A 561 -15.60 21.76 -2.27
CA LEU A 561 -14.82 20.82 -3.05
C LEU A 561 -13.36 21.28 -3.03
N VAL A 562 -12.49 20.48 -2.42
CA VAL A 562 -11.04 20.73 -2.39
C VAL A 562 -10.42 19.93 -3.52
N MET A 563 -9.64 20.60 -4.38
CA MET A 563 -9.00 19.98 -5.54
C MET A 563 -7.48 20.13 -5.50
N ASN A 564 -6.76 19.08 -5.91
CA ASN A 564 -5.31 19.10 -6.05
C ASN A 564 -4.90 19.95 -7.27
N LYS A 565 -5.57 19.73 -8.41
CA LYS A 565 -5.27 20.39 -9.69
C LYS A 565 -6.57 20.91 -10.32
N PRO A 566 -6.53 22.03 -11.06
CA PRO A 566 -7.70 22.62 -11.71
C PRO A 566 -8.05 21.89 -13.03
N LYS A 567 -8.47 20.61 -12.91
CA LYS A 567 -8.91 19.76 -14.04
C LYS A 567 -10.25 19.11 -13.71
N THR A 568 -11.05 18.81 -14.73
CA THR A 568 -12.32 18.09 -14.55
C THR A 568 -12.10 16.68 -13.99
N SER A 569 -12.99 16.25 -13.08
CA SER A 569 -13.03 14.89 -12.51
C SER A 569 -14.48 14.47 -12.25
N LEU A 570 -14.72 13.20 -11.94
CA LEU A 570 -16.07 12.72 -11.58
C LEU A 570 -16.58 13.39 -10.31
N GLU A 571 -15.73 13.50 -9.29
CA GLU A 571 -16.06 14.20 -8.02
C GLU A 571 -16.41 15.66 -8.27
N PHE A 572 -15.72 16.32 -9.23
CA PHE A 572 -16.04 17.68 -9.63
C PHE A 572 -17.45 17.76 -10.22
N PHE A 573 -17.80 16.93 -11.21
CA PHE A 573 -19.13 16.98 -11.83
C PHE A 573 -20.27 16.60 -10.89
N ILE A 574 -20.03 15.70 -9.94
CA ILE A 574 -21.03 15.31 -8.94
C ILE A 574 -21.26 16.42 -7.91
N CYS A 575 -20.20 17.12 -7.49
CA CYS A 575 -20.33 18.18 -6.48
C CYS A 575 -20.76 19.52 -7.09
N LEU A 576 -20.45 19.79 -8.36
CA LEU A 576 -20.66 21.08 -9.00
C LEU A 576 -22.09 21.65 -8.84
N PRO A 577 -23.17 20.83 -8.94
CA PRO A 577 -24.53 21.35 -8.81
C PRO A 577 -24.89 21.85 -7.41
N THR A 578 -24.27 21.30 -6.35
CA THR A 578 -24.66 21.50 -4.95
C THR A 578 -23.62 22.26 -4.12
N VAL A 579 -22.35 22.22 -4.52
CA VAL A 579 -21.25 22.81 -3.77
C VAL A 579 -21.32 24.34 -3.78
N ARG A 580 -20.90 24.94 -2.66
CA ARG A 580 -20.82 26.40 -2.50
C ARG A 580 -19.46 26.95 -2.93
N TYR A 581 -18.38 26.22 -2.62
CA TYR A 581 -17.02 26.66 -2.91
C TYR A 581 -16.19 25.56 -3.57
N VAL A 582 -15.40 25.95 -4.57
CA VAL A 582 -14.38 25.09 -5.20
C VAL A 582 -13.03 25.73 -4.95
N VAL A 583 -12.20 25.10 -4.12
CA VAL A 583 -10.94 25.65 -3.61
C VAL A 583 -9.78 24.70 -3.87
N ASN A 584 -8.56 25.24 -3.89
CA ASN A 584 -7.34 24.44 -3.96
C ASN A 584 -6.97 23.83 -2.59
N GLU A 585 -5.99 22.93 -2.57
CA GLU A 585 -5.55 22.25 -1.33
C GLU A 585 -5.01 23.19 -0.25
N ASN A 586 -4.46 24.35 -0.64
CA ASN A 586 -3.83 25.28 0.30
C ASN A 586 -4.85 25.89 1.26
N TRP A 587 -6.11 26.05 0.85
CA TRP A 587 -7.17 26.51 1.74
C TRP A 587 -7.19 25.69 3.03
N LEU A 588 -7.08 24.37 2.90
CA LEU A 588 -7.15 23.46 4.04
C LEU A 588 -5.82 23.37 4.80
N ARG A 589 -4.68 23.41 4.08
CA ARG A 589 -3.34 23.40 4.70
C ARG A 589 -3.07 24.65 5.52
N ASP A 590 -3.44 25.82 4.99
CA ASP A 590 -3.28 27.10 5.66
C ASP A 590 -4.29 27.24 6.80
N SER A 591 -5.55 26.81 6.59
CA SER A 591 -6.53 26.73 7.68
C SER A 591 -6.10 25.80 8.82
N HIS A 592 -5.38 24.72 8.50
CA HIS A 592 -4.77 23.85 9.49
C HIS A 592 -3.61 24.50 10.22
N THR A 593 -2.78 25.26 9.51
CA THR A 593 -1.65 26.00 10.10
C THR A 593 -2.15 27.07 11.07
N ASP A 594 -3.23 27.76 10.72
CA ASP A 594 -3.86 28.81 11.54
C ASP A 594 -4.88 28.28 12.56
N LEU A 595 -5.10 26.96 12.59
CA LEU A 595 -6.05 26.26 13.48
C LEU A 595 -7.49 26.80 13.39
N ARG A 596 -7.87 27.41 12.25
CA ARG A 596 -9.21 27.93 11.97
C ARG A 596 -9.46 27.94 10.47
N PHE A 597 -10.73 27.85 10.05
CA PHE A 597 -11.07 28.02 8.63
C PHE A 597 -10.80 29.46 8.17
N LEU A 598 -9.91 29.58 7.18
CA LEU A 598 -9.62 30.82 6.49
C LEU A 598 -10.68 31.10 5.42
N ASP A 599 -10.77 32.37 5.02
CA ASP A 599 -11.72 32.81 3.99
C ASP A 599 -11.45 32.07 2.67
N GLU A 600 -12.49 31.46 2.11
CA GLU A 600 -12.44 30.67 0.89
C GLU A 600 -12.01 31.50 -0.33
N ARG A 601 -12.28 32.82 -0.32
CA ARG A 601 -12.04 33.74 -1.45
C ARG A 601 -10.61 33.72 -1.97
N ALA A 602 -9.63 33.62 -1.07
CA ALA A 602 -8.20 33.63 -1.43
C ALA A 602 -7.74 32.33 -2.12
N TYR A 603 -8.56 31.28 -2.08
CA TYR A 603 -8.20 29.93 -2.52
C TYR A 603 -9.11 29.38 -3.62
N LEU A 604 -10.04 30.19 -4.11
CA LEU A 604 -10.95 29.80 -5.19
C LEU A 604 -10.18 29.44 -6.45
N ILE A 605 -10.54 28.31 -7.05
CA ILE A 605 -10.06 27.94 -8.37
C ILE A 605 -10.80 28.80 -9.38
N GLN A 606 -10.10 29.75 -10.01
CA GLN A 606 -10.70 30.68 -10.97
C GLN A 606 -11.00 30.01 -12.32
N ASN A 607 -10.01 29.31 -12.85
CA ASN A 607 -10.08 28.69 -14.17
C ASN A 607 -9.82 27.19 -14.07
N LEU A 608 -10.59 26.42 -14.83
CA LEU A 608 -10.50 24.96 -14.89
C LEU A 608 -10.45 24.49 -16.33
N GLN A 609 -9.50 23.61 -16.64
CA GLN A 609 -9.32 23.09 -17.99
C GLN A 609 -10.24 21.87 -18.23
N ASP A 610 -11.06 21.96 -19.27
CA ASP A 610 -11.87 20.87 -19.80
C ASP A 610 -11.45 20.52 -21.24
N LYS A 611 -11.65 19.25 -21.64
CA LYS A 611 -11.26 18.74 -22.97
C LYS A 611 -12.14 19.28 -24.10
N HIS A 612 -13.44 19.48 -23.85
CA HIS A 612 -14.41 19.85 -24.89
C HIS A 612 -14.81 21.33 -24.81
N MET A 613 -14.86 21.88 -23.60
CA MET A 613 -15.25 23.27 -23.35
C MET A 613 -14.06 24.22 -23.24
N GLY A 614 -12.82 23.71 -23.16
CA GLY A 614 -11.62 24.53 -23.02
C GLY A 614 -11.47 25.10 -21.62
N LEU A 615 -11.13 26.39 -21.52
CA LEU A 615 -10.93 27.06 -20.24
C LEU A 615 -12.27 27.55 -19.67
N CYS A 616 -12.73 26.93 -18.58
CA CYS A 616 -13.98 27.27 -17.90
C CYS A 616 -13.73 28.18 -16.68
N ASN A 617 -14.53 29.24 -16.54
CA ASN A 617 -14.54 30.09 -15.34
C ASN A 617 -15.44 29.46 -14.28
N VAL A 618 -14.85 28.95 -13.19
CA VAL A 618 -15.60 28.22 -12.15
C VAL A 618 -16.47 29.16 -11.30
N PRO A 619 -16.02 30.34 -10.85
CA PRO A 619 -16.89 31.30 -10.16
C PRO A 619 -18.16 31.67 -10.93
N ALA A 620 -18.04 31.93 -12.24
CA ALA A 620 -19.19 32.24 -13.09
C ALA A 620 -20.21 31.09 -13.15
N ILE A 621 -19.73 29.84 -13.11
CA ILE A 621 -20.58 28.66 -13.00
C ILE A 621 -21.27 28.65 -11.62
N LEU A 622 -20.50 28.86 -10.54
CA LEU A 622 -20.99 28.84 -9.15
C LEU A 622 -21.93 30.01 -8.79
N ASP A 623 -21.96 31.07 -9.59
CA ASP A 623 -22.92 32.18 -9.41
C ASP A 623 -24.35 31.82 -9.84
N ASN A 624 -24.51 30.82 -10.72
CA ASN A 624 -25.85 30.38 -11.12
C ASN A 624 -26.52 29.56 -10.02
N TYR A 625 -27.43 30.14 -9.23
CA TYR A 625 -28.10 29.45 -8.12
C TYR A 625 -28.99 28.25 -8.52
N LYS A 626 -29.29 28.06 -9.82
CA LYS A 626 -30.18 26.99 -10.32
C LYS A 626 -29.44 25.73 -10.82
N ARG A 627 -28.13 25.57 -10.61
CA ARG A 627 -27.37 24.41 -11.15
C ARG A 627 -27.93 23.05 -10.72
N HIS A 628 -28.33 22.93 -9.45
CA HIS A 628 -28.99 21.73 -8.90
C HIS A 628 -30.36 21.42 -9.53
N GLN A 629 -30.87 22.30 -10.38
CA GLN A 629 -32.12 22.14 -11.13
C GLN A 629 -31.88 22.21 -12.64
N LEU A 630 -30.63 22.15 -13.11
CA LEU A 630 -30.33 22.27 -14.54
C LEU A 630 -31.09 21.21 -15.36
N PHE A 631 -31.17 19.98 -14.84
CA PHE A 631 -31.87 18.88 -15.46
C PHE A 631 -33.27 18.64 -14.88
N ARG A 632 -33.83 19.63 -14.17
CA ARG A 632 -35.16 19.51 -13.56
C ARG A 632 -36.21 19.21 -14.63
N ARG A 633 -37.01 18.16 -14.37
CA ARG A 633 -38.05 17.62 -15.29
C ARG A 633 -37.52 17.02 -16.59
N LEU A 634 -36.21 16.76 -16.68
CA LEU A 634 -35.62 16.00 -17.77
C LEU A 634 -35.42 14.55 -17.33
N SER A 635 -35.80 13.63 -18.20
CA SER A 635 -35.59 12.19 -18.02
C SER A 635 -34.44 11.70 -18.91
N PHE A 636 -33.66 10.77 -18.40
CA PHE A 636 -32.50 10.20 -19.07
C PHE A 636 -32.59 8.68 -19.09
N PHE A 637 -32.10 8.05 -20.15
CA PHE A 637 -31.80 6.62 -20.19
C PHE A 637 -30.36 6.45 -20.63
N ILE A 638 -29.61 5.54 -20.00
CA ILE A 638 -28.19 5.34 -20.25
C ILE A 638 -28.01 3.91 -20.79
N THR A 639 -27.34 3.76 -21.93
CA THR A 639 -27.09 2.43 -22.51
C THR A 639 -25.93 1.73 -21.78
N PRO A 640 -25.95 0.37 -21.70
CA PRO A 640 -25.05 -0.38 -20.82
C PRO A 640 -23.58 -0.42 -21.28
N GLY A 641 -23.29 -0.17 -22.55
CA GLY A 641 -21.94 -0.19 -23.14
C GLY A 641 -21.08 1.02 -22.81
N ILE A 642 -21.61 2.03 -22.10
CA ILE A 642 -20.83 3.18 -21.66
C ILE A 642 -19.84 2.76 -20.55
N THR A 643 -18.56 2.74 -20.90
CA THR A 643 -17.46 2.36 -19.99
C THR A 643 -16.89 3.52 -19.18
N TYR A 644 -16.93 4.75 -19.72
CA TYR A 644 -16.43 5.95 -19.05
C TYR A 644 -17.20 7.22 -19.43
N PRO A 645 -17.68 8.02 -18.47
CA PRO A 645 -17.82 7.69 -17.04
C PRO A 645 -18.71 6.45 -16.81
N PRO A 646 -18.46 5.65 -15.75
CA PRO A 646 -19.32 4.50 -15.45
C PRO A 646 -20.78 4.91 -15.26
N VAL A 647 -21.73 4.06 -15.70
CA VAL A 647 -23.19 4.34 -15.67
C VAL A 647 -23.66 4.85 -14.31
N HIS A 648 -23.30 4.18 -13.21
CA HIS A 648 -23.69 4.60 -11.84
C HIS A 648 -23.18 6.00 -11.47
N ARG A 649 -22.04 6.44 -12.02
CA ARG A 649 -21.52 7.80 -11.78
C ARG A 649 -22.25 8.84 -12.62
N LEU A 650 -22.64 8.50 -13.86
CA LEU A 650 -23.50 9.36 -14.67
C LEU A 650 -24.87 9.55 -14.02
N GLU A 651 -25.44 8.49 -13.44
CA GLU A 651 -26.69 8.56 -12.67
C GLU A 651 -26.58 9.54 -11.50
N GLU A 652 -25.50 9.49 -10.74
CA GLU A 652 -25.23 10.43 -9.65
C GLU A 652 -25.10 11.88 -10.14
N ILE A 653 -24.38 12.11 -11.25
CA ILE A 653 -24.22 13.44 -11.86
C ILE A 653 -25.58 14.00 -12.29
N ILE A 654 -26.37 13.22 -13.03
CA ILE A 654 -27.70 13.64 -13.51
C ILE A 654 -28.63 13.95 -12.33
N SER A 655 -28.64 13.06 -11.32
CA SER A 655 -29.47 13.22 -10.13
C SER A 655 -29.08 14.46 -9.32
N SER A 656 -27.80 14.78 -9.22
CA SER A 656 -27.30 15.98 -8.51
C SER A 656 -27.72 17.30 -9.16
N ALA A 657 -27.99 17.29 -10.46
CA ALA A 657 -28.51 18.43 -11.20
C ALA A 657 -30.04 18.39 -11.37
N GLY A 658 -30.74 17.48 -10.70
CA GLY A 658 -32.21 17.41 -10.62
C GLY A 658 -32.87 16.62 -11.74
N GLY A 659 -32.11 15.85 -12.53
CA GLY A 659 -32.62 14.96 -13.58
C GLY A 659 -33.01 13.59 -13.03
N ILE A 660 -33.81 12.85 -13.81
CA ILE A 660 -34.27 11.50 -13.46
C ILE A 660 -33.63 10.52 -14.44
N VAL A 661 -32.99 9.45 -13.93
CA VAL A 661 -32.52 8.35 -14.79
C VAL A 661 -33.50 7.19 -14.70
N GLU A 662 -34.02 6.78 -15.86
CA GLU A 662 -34.94 5.67 -16.04
C GLU A 662 -34.15 4.38 -16.24
N LYS A 663 -34.56 3.31 -15.55
CA LYS A 663 -33.89 2.00 -15.62
C LYS A 663 -34.10 1.29 -16.97
N THR A 664 -35.16 1.65 -17.69
CA THR A 664 -35.56 1.02 -18.94
C THR A 664 -35.82 2.07 -20.00
N ARG A 665 -35.38 1.82 -21.22
CA ARG A 665 -35.65 2.68 -22.37
C ARG A 665 -37.14 2.76 -22.64
N ARG A 666 -37.66 3.96 -22.91
CA ARG A 666 -39.05 4.13 -23.37
C ARG A 666 -39.23 3.51 -24.76
N SER A 667 -40.46 3.11 -25.09
CA SER A 667 -40.78 2.61 -26.42
C SER A 667 -40.79 3.75 -27.45
N LEU A 668 -40.59 3.42 -28.74
CA LEU A 668 -40.60 4.40 -29.84
C LEU A 668 -41.84 5.32 -29.81
N LYS A 669 -43.03 4.72 -29.64
CA LYS A 669 -44.30 5.45 -29.53
C LYS A 669 -44.33 6.40 -28.33
N SER A 670 -43.85 5.95 -27.16
CA SER A 670 -43.78 6.78 -25.96
C SER A 670 -42.79 7.94 -26.12
N ILE A 671 -41.67 7.73 -26.82
CA ILE A 671 -40.69 8.78 -27.12
C ILE A 671 -41.30 9.85 -28.05
N GLN A 672 -42.03 9.46 -29.09
CA GLN A 672 -42.71 10.39 -30.00
C GLN A 672 -43.83 11.21 -29.33
N GLU A 673 -44.53 10.61 -28.36
CA GLU A 673 -45.57 11.28 -27.57
C GLU A 673 -44.99 12.15 -26.44
N THR A 674 -43.69 12.03 -26.16
CA THR A 674 -43.00 12.81 -25.11
C THR A 674 -42.69 14.23 -25.61
N PRO A 675 -42.86 15.28 -24.79
CA PRO A 675 -42.52 16.64 -25.19
C PRO A 675 -41.06 16.78 -25.66
N ALA A 676 -40.82 17.57 -26.70
CA ALA A 676 -39.47 17.81 -27.22
C ALA A 676 -38.51 18.28 -26.11
N PHE A 677 -37.27 17.80 -26.14
CA PHE A 677 -36.21 18.13 -25.18
C PHE A 677 -36.53 17.79 -23.71
N SER A 678 -37.42 16.82 -23.46
CA SER A 678 -37.71 16.33 -22.09
C SER A 678 -37.20 14.92 -21.79
N TYR A 679 -36.76 14.17 -22.82
CA TYR A 679 -36.19 12.83 -22.69
C TYR A 679 -34.91 12.70 -23.53
N PHE A 680 -33.84 12.18 -22.91
CA PHE A 680 -32.52 12.05 -23.52
C PHE A 680 -31.99 10.63 -23.35
N ILE A 681 -31.46 10.05 -24.41
CA ILE A 681 -30.76 8.77 -24.38
C ILE A 681 -29.26 9.05 -24.47
N ILE A 682 -28.52 8.58 -23.49
CA ILE A 682 -27.07 8.72 -23.40
C ILE A 682 -26.47 7.39 -23.84
N SER A 683 -25.74 7.42 -24.96
CA SER A 683 -25.20 6.22 -25.60
C SER A 683 -23.78 6.42 -26.11
N CYS A 684 -23.17 5.34 -26.58
CA CYS A 684 -21.84 5.32 -27.17
C CYS A 684 -21.86 4.61 -28.53
N PRO A 685 -20.82 4.77 -29.37
CA PRO A 685 -20.76 4.13 -30.68
C PRO A 685 -20.94 2.60 -30.65
N GLU A 686 -20.50 1.93 -29.59
CA GLU A 686 -20.62 0.49 -29.42
C GLU A 686 -22.08 0.03 -29.23
N ASP A 687 -22.93 0.89 -28.69
CA ASP A 687 -24.35 0.62 -28.40
C ASP A 687 -25.29 1.14 -29.49
N HIS A 688 -24.76 1.55 -30.64
CA HIS A 688 -25.54 2.12 -31.74
C HIS A 688 -26.75 1.25 -32.12
N TYR A 689 -26.56 -0.08 -32.13
CA TYR A 689 -27.60 -1.07 -32.42
C TYR A 689 -28.83 -0.99 -31.51
N LEU A 690 -28.69 -0.48 -30.27
CA LEU A 690 -29.80 -0.28 -29.32
C LEU A 690 -30.64 0.96 -29.63
N CYS A 691 -30.18 1.83 -30.54
CA CYS A 691 -30.81 3.10 -30.88
C CYS A 691 -31.18 3.21 -32.37
N ASN A 692 -30.93 2.18 -33.20
CA ASN A 692 -31.19 2.19 -34.64
C ASN A 692 -32.65 2.52 -35.01
N ASP A 693 -33.61 2.12 -34.18
CA ASP A 693 -35.04 2.41 -34.37
C ASP A 693 -35.39 3.89 -34.16
N LEU A 694 -34.45 4.71 -33.70
CA LEU A 694 -34.62 6.15 -33.43
C LEU A 694 -33.99 7.04 -34.50
N SER A 695 -33.57 6.48 -35.64
CA SER A 695 -32.88 7.20 -36.73
C SER A 695 -33.66 8.42 -37.24
N ASP A 696 -34.99 8.33 -37.26
CA ASP A 696 -35.89 9.39 -37.73
C ASP A 696 -36.24 10.44 -36.66
N ILE A 697 -35.77 10.26 -35.42
CA ILE A 697 -36.07 11.14 -34.29
C ILE A 697 -34.82 11.95 -33.93
N HIS A 698 -34.80 13.21 -34.37
CA HIS A 698 -33.71 14.12 -34.05
C HIS A 698 -33.68 14.51 -32.56
N ASN A 699 -32.48 14.81 -32.07
CA ASN A 699 -32.23 15.39 -30.73
C ASN A 699 -32.65 14.49 -29.55
N VAL A 700 -32.60 13.16 -29.71
CA VAL A 700 -32.91 12.21 -28.63
C VAL A 700 -31.67 11.44 -28.15
N VAL A 701 -30.72 11.09 -29.02
CA VAL A 701 -29.54 10.28 -28.65
C VAL A 701 -28.28 11.16 -28.60
N TYR A 702 -27.55 11.10 -27.49
CA TYR A 702 -26.39 11.93 -27.19
C TYR A 702 -25.25 11.12 -26.60
N LEU A 703 -24.02 11.62 -26.78
CA LEU A 703 -22.83 11.11 -26.10
C LEU A 703 -22.76 11.56 -24.62
N PRO A 704 -22.01 10.87 -23.74
CA PRO A 704 -21.89 11.21 -22.32
C PRO A 704 -21.43 12.66 -22.06
N GLU A 705 -20.64 13.24 -22.98
CA GLU A 705 -20.14 14.62 -22.92
C GLU A 705 -21.27 15.64 -22.90
N PHE A 706 -22.46 15.31 -23.42
CA PHE A 706 -23.65 16.16 -23.35
C PHE A 706 -23.95 16.57 -21.90
N ILE A 707 -23.85 15.63 -20.96
CA ILE A 707 -24.17 15.87 -19.54
C ILE A 707 -23.12 16.81 -18.93
N THR A 708 -21.85 16.45 -19.05
CA THR A 708 -20.73 17.17 -18.43
C THR A 708 -20.57 18.56 -19.02
N CYS A 709 -20.69 18.71 -20.34
CA CYS A 709 -20.59 20.01 -21.00
C CYS A 709 -21.81 20.89 -20.74
N SER A 710 -23.02 20.34 -20.61
CA SER A 710 -24.21 21.11 -20.21
C SER A 710 -24.05 21.68 -18.80
N LEU A 711 -23.44 20.92 -17.89
CA LEU A 711 -23.09 21.40 -16.55
C LEU A 711 -22.04 22.50 -16.57
N LEU A 712 -20.99 22.41 -17.38
CA LEU A 712 -20.01 23.49 -17.50
C LEU A 712 -20.60 24.74 -18.15
N ALA A 713 -21.44 24.56 -19.17
CA ALA A 713 -22.10 25.66 -19.88
C ALA A 713 -23.26 26.28 -19.08
N GLN A 714 -23.71 25.63 -18.01
CA GLN A 714 -24.89 26.00 -17.22
C GLN A 714 -26.18 26.13 -18.06
N LYS A 715 -26.26 25.36 -19.16
CA LYS A 715 -27.40 25.30 -20.08
C LYS A 715 -27.42 23.96 -20.80
N ILE A 716 -28.61 23.51 -21.22
CA ILE A 716 -28.76 22.27 -21.98
C ILE A 716 -28.24 22.48 -23.41
N LEU A 717 -27.26 21.67 -23.82
CA LEU A 717 -26.62 21.79 -25.13
C LEU A 717 -27.28 20.88 -26.19
N THR A 718 -28.54 21.15 -26.52
CA THR A 718 -29.40 20.31 -27.39
C THR A 718 -28.88 20.11 -28.83
N HIS A 719 -27.97 20.95 -29.31
CA HIS A 719 -27.41 20.88 -30.67
C HIS A 719 -25.94 20.45 -30.70
N LYS A 720 -25.40 19.96 -29.57
CA LYS A 720 -24.03 19.46 -29.49
C LYS A 720 -24.05 18.05 -28.89
N PHE A 721 -23.06 17.24 -29.28
CA PHE A 721 -22.89 15.87 -28.79
C PHE A 721 -24.04 14.93 -29.13
N THR A 722 -24.88 15.29 -30.12
CA THR A 722 -25.83 14.37 -30.73
C THR A 722 -25.08 13.27 -31.46
N MET A 723 -25.51 12.02 -31.31
CA MET A 723 -24.99 10.94 -32.15
C MET A 723 -25.66 10.99 -33.52
N ASP A 724 -24.87 11.09 -34.58
CA ASP A 724 -25.39 10.93 -35.94
C ASP A 724 -25.78 9.47 -36.15
N MET A 725 -27.09 9.22 -36.23
CA MET A 725 -27.67 7.90 -36.50
C MET A 725 -27.81 7.63 -38.01
N THR A 726 -27.25 8.50 -38.86
CA THR A 726 -27.27 8.30 -40.32
C THR A 726 -26.32 7.18 -40.71
N ALA A 727 -26.93 6.05 -41.08
CA ALA A 727 -26.34 4.81 -41.60
C ALA A 727 -24.89 4.93 -42.14
N GLN A 728 -23.94 4.37 -41.39
CA GLN A 728 -22.78 3.75 -42.02
C GLN A 728 -23.24 2.42 -42.61
N ASN A 729 -23.51 2.43 -43.92
CA ASN A 729 -23.52 1.20 -44.73
C ASN A 729 -22.12 0.60 -44.80
#